data_AF-A0A455SD95-F1
#
_entry.id   AF-A0A455SD95-F1
#
_cell.length_a   1.000
_cell.length_b   1.000
_cell.length_c   1.000
_cell.angle_alpha   90.00
_cell.angle_beta   90.00
_cell.angle_gamma   90.00
#
_symmetry.space_group_name_H-M   'P 1'
#
loop_
_entity.id
_entity.type
_entity.pdbx_description
1 polymer ?
#
loop_
_entity_poly.entity_id
_entity_poly.type
_entity_poly.pdbx_seq_one_letter_code
_entity_poly.pdbx_strand_id
1 'polypeptide(L)'
;MTLLDPACGEGDLLLPLHQRDLAQLHLYGIEISAQRAQHARERLPVRTSILPVAFEGVRLPKESFSGILMNPPYLLVNGKRAEYRFAVACTEALVPGGILVAIVPARSAWNHHMASLWSQWYEDIRVWRFPTRREGETESPFEAYTQIVVIGRKRAQPLEANEREKERLLGYRWRKDAHGQEGWAGHTPPPALPEAPEPLYELPPISSLPHLEVRHASEQLMWEELAQHGAHRTQEWKAATCWIAEEEQRQPPAMPYTGPAHVAAELLTDILGGQVLCGPQEGPEARPYLFTAFVSTTWVDLPLDKETEEALTQQGVTRAQASQSQDYPVLGVLDLTTGQVTYYTDHQVFDFLQPWIPRLAERMLSQRQPLYQLQPEDWELAVISQFGRDRQLPNASLPGLAPAQIHRVIAHARLLDIRRRGAIQGEPGTGKTRITTAVVARQAYLWRYRNTMRAPQQQPDWIRQLRRRWLKNPRTLAMLDLEPVFGQRLQQQQGQAVIREDTTSRHIVAYRHRSTGRLLLPEEAGPRAFPALISTPKKVTKEFEKEIKAAWPQAETVLIERWRDILRWLERCATSDAPAVIAIVSHSQSRTFGREWQPAVLERRRRRTRGLAAGPFLARAQEHLPKRLLLFASQERPPVWQQCPQPRSIIVPDEATAPNTQACNSSPRAPVWKPESPHSGRRGNATQRVASTQRAERLTARGAPSGSVSREGPCRFPQRAGGTSTSRPLKTGKTAAHAKKEQTDDADTKRATPYHLNQLLALPGFSNPARRVPRPCRHPPASSGTISPAMDAPGQ
;
A
#
# COMPACT_ATOMS: atom_id res chain seq x y z
N MET A 1 -29.56 23.85 29.42
CA MET A 1 -28.22 23.38 29.87
C MET A 1 -27.95 22.02 29.22
N THR A 2 -26.69 21.64 29.05
CA THR A 2 -26.31 20.34 28.49
C THR A 2 -25.23 19.64 29.30
N LEU A 3 -25.35 18.33 29.44
CA LEU A 3 -24.33 17.47 30.01
C LEU A 3 -23.94 16.38 29.01
N LEU A 4 -22.64 16.10 28.91
CA LEU A 4 -22.08 14.99 28.14
C LEU A 4 -21.41 13.97 29.06
N ASP A 5 -21.71 12.70 28.89
CA ASP A 5 -20.83 11.61 29.29
C ASP A 5 -20.15 11.02 28.03
N PRO A 6 -18.82 11.16 27.88
CA PRO A 6 -18.09 10.72 26.70
C PRO A 6 -17.83 9.21 26.65
N ALA A 7 -18.21 8.44 27.68
CA ALA A 7 -18.04 6.99 27.79
C ALA A 7 -19.23 6.35 28.56
N CYS A 8 -20.45 6.69 28.15
CA CYS A 8 -21.64 6.64 29.01
C CYS A 8 -22.13 5.24 29.41
N GLY A 9 -21.66 4.18 28.76
CA GLY A 9 -22.11 2.83 29.04
C GLY A 9 -23.62 2.68 28.91
N GLU A 10 -24.26 2.19 29.97
CA GLU A 10 -25.73 2.03 30.05
C GLU A 10 -26.43 3.26 30.67
N GLY A 11 -25.74 4.39 30.76
CA GLY A 11 -26.29 5.66 31.23
C GLY A 11 -26.20 5.88 32.75
N ASP A 12 -25.44 5.07 33.48
CA ASP A 12 -25.45 5.05 34.96
C ASP A 12 -25.05 6.38 35.63
N LEU A 13 -24.16 7.16 35.02
CA LEU A 13 -23.79 8.51 35.52
C LEU A 13 -24.81 9.60 35.12
N LEU A 14 -25.62 9.35 34.09
CA LEU A 14 -26.64 10.27 33.58
C LEU A 14 -28.00 10.05 34.28
N LEU A 15 -28.30 8.82 34.71
CA LEU A 15 -29.60 8.44 35.29
C LEU A 15 -29.97 9.22 36.58
N PRO A 16 -29.07 9.43 37.57
CA PRO A 16 -29.39 10.23 38.77
C PRO A 16 -29.68 11.70 38.48
N LEU A 17 -29.31 12.18 37.28
CA LEU A 17 -29.54 13.56 36.83
C LEU A 17 -30.81 13.66 35.97
N HIS A 18 -31.13 12.61 35.21
CA HIS A 18 -32.42 12.44 34.54
C HIS A 18 -33.59 12.32 35.54
N GLN A 19 -33.34 11.73 36.72
CA GLN A 19 -34.33 11.57 37.81
C GLN A 19 -34.60 12.84 38.62
N ARG A 20 -33.82 13.92 38.42
CA ARG A 20 -34.11 15.24 39.01
C ARG A 20 -34.95 16.06 38.05
N ASP A 21 -35.89 16.85 38.55
CA ASP A 21 -36.73 17.74 37.73
C ASP A 21 -35.94 18.95 37.22
N LEU A 22 -35.01 18.68 36.31
CA LEU A 22 -34.18 19.66 35.63
C LEU A 22 -34.80 19.92 34.26
N ALA A 23 -35.98 20.54 34.26
CA ALA A 23 -36.86 20.80 33.10
C ALA A 23 -36.24 21.64 31.96
N GLN A 24 -34.93 21.92 31.98
CA GLN A 24 -34.15 22.57 30.91
C GLN A 24 -32.80 21.86 30.61
N LEU A 25 -32.62 20.63 31.10
CA LEU A 25 -31.44 19.81 30.85
C LEU A 25 -31.64 18.90 29.63
N HIS A 26 -30.59 18.76 28.81
CA HIS A 26 -30.50 17.76 27.74
C HIS A 26 -29.20 16.97 27.92
N LEU A 27 -29.30 15.65 27.83
CA LEU A 27 -28.21 14.71 28.14
C LEU A 27 -27.61 14.16 26.84
N TYR A 28 -26.29 14.02 26.81
CA TYR A 28 -25.55 13.44 25.69
C TYR A 28 -24.69 12.29 26.20
N GLY A 29 -24.62 11.22 25.41
CA GLY A 29 -23.81 10.05 25.71
C GLY A 29 -23.06 9.56 24.47
N ILE A 30 -21.82 9.11 24.66
CA ILE A 30 -21.06 8.38 23.63
C ILE A 30 -20.67 7.04 24.24
N GLU A 31 -21.01 5.95 23.56
CA GLU A 31 -20.71 4.59 24.02
C GLU A 31 -20.35 3.70 22.83
N ILE A 32 -19.26 2.94 22.94
CA ILE A 32 -18.73 2.14 21.84
C ILE A 32 -19.55 0.87 21.56
N SER A 33 -20.21 0.29 22.57
CA SER A 33 -21.12 -0.85 22.37
C SER A 33 -22.52 -0.38 21.98
N ALA A 34 -22.96 -0.73 20.78
CA ALA A 34 -24.33 -0.45 20.32
C ALA A 34 -25.40 -1.01 21.28
N GLN A 35 -25.14 -2.15 21.94
CA GLN A 35 -26.05 -2.73 22.94
C GLN A 35 -26.12 -1.89 24.23
N ARG A 36 -24.98 -1.41 24.75
CA ARG A 36 -24.99 -0.57 25.97
C ARG A 36 -25.60 0.80 25.67
N ALA A 37 -25.33 1.35 24.48
CA ALA A 37 -25.98 2.55 23.97
C ALA A 37 -27.50 2.39 23.79
N GLN A 38 -27.98 1.19 23.41
CA GLN A 38 -29.41 0.84 23.36
C GLN A 38 -30.01 0.85 24.78
N HIS A 39 -29.41 0.12 25.73
CA HIS A 39 -29.85 0.12 27.13
C HIS A 39 -29.86 1.53 27.75
N ALA A 40 -28.87 2.37 27.43
CA ALA A 40 -28.82 3.76 27.88
C ALA A 40 -29.99 4.62 27.36
N ARG A 41 -30.44 4.42 26.11
CA ARG A 41 -31.61 5.13 25.56
C ARG A 41 -32.90 4.69 26.23
N GLU A 42 -33.03 3.39 26.49
CA GLU A 42 -34.20 2.80 27.15
C GLU A 42 -34.32 3.25 28.61
N ARG A 43 -33.17 3.43 29.29
CA ARG A 43 -33.09 3.97 30.66
C ARG A 43 -33.20 5.51 30.75
N LEU A 44 -33.02 6.24 29.64
CA LEU A 44 -33.01 7.71 29.56
C LEU A 44 -33.95 8.22 28.43
N PRO A 45 -35.25 7.89 28.44
CA PRO A 45 -36.12 8.00 27.26
C PRO A 45 -36.45 9.44 26.81
N VAL A 46 -36.18 10.46 27.64
CA VAL A 46 -36.54 11.86 27.37
C VAL A 46 -35.29 12.75 27.33
N ARG A 47 -35.22 13.65 26.34
CA ARG A 47 -34.18 14.69 26.16
C ARG A 47 -32.74 14.17 26.28
N THR A 48 -32.50 13.00 25.69
CA THR A 48 -31.20 12.33 25.72
C THR A 48 -30.77 11.95 24.32
N SER A 49 -29.47 12.05 24.03
CA SER A 49 -28.87 11.75 22.72
C SER A 49 -27.64 10.86 22.89
N ILE A 50 -27.83 9.55 22.80
CA ILE A 50 -26.77 8.53 22.91
C ILE A 50 -26.28 8.12 21.51
N LEU A 51 -24.97 8.21 21.27
CA LEU A 51 -24.31 7.79 20.03
C LEU A 51 -23.60 6.42 20.21
N PRO A 52 -23.88 5.41 19.37
CA PRO A 52 -23.30 4.07 19.45
C PRO A 52 -22.00 3.99 18.62
N VAL A 53 -20.93 4.62 19.13
CA VAL A 53 -19.68 4.84 18.39
C VAL A 53 -18.49 5.03 19.34
N ALA A 54 -17.29 4.69 18.90
CA ALA A 54 -16.06 5.00 19.64
C ALA A 54 -15.86 6.52 19.78
N PHE A 55 -15.34 6.96 20.93
CA PHE A 55 -15.09 8.39 21.22
C PHE A 55 -14.22 9.07 20.14
N GLU A 56 -13.18 8.38 19.65
CA GLU A 56 -12.35 8.85 18.54
C GLU A 56 -13.07 9.06 17.22
N GLY A 57 -14.21 8.39 17.01
CA GLY A 57 -15.06 8.53 15.84
C GLY A 57 -15.98 9.75 15.88
N VAL A 58 -16.01 10.49 16.98
CA VAL A 58 -16.88 11.67 17.18
C VAL A 58 -16.03 12.94 17.26
N ARG A 59 -16.46 13.99 16.58
CA ARG A 59 -16.00 15.34 16.84
C ARG A 59 -16.96 16.04 17.79
N LEU A 60 -16.49 16.35 18.99
CA LEU A 60 -17.19 17.26 19.88
C LEU A 60 -17.15 18.68 19.28
N PRO A 61 -18.28 19.41 19.23
CA PRO A 61 -18.26 20.85 18.95
C PRO A 61 -17.59 21.58 20.11
N LYS A 62 -16.89 22.68 19.81
CA LYS A 62 -16.23 23.51 20.84
C LYS A 62 -17.28 24.27 21.64
N GLU A 63 -17.00 24.46 22.93
CA GLU A 63 -17.73 25.36 23.84
C GLU A 63 -19.27 25.27 23.68
N SER A 64 -19.79 24.04 23.76
CA SER A 64 -21.22 23.71 23.54
C SER A 64 -21.85 22.88 24.67
N PHE A 65 -21.07 22.51 25.69
CA PHE A 65 -21.54 21.77 26.86
C PHE A 65 -21.49 22.61 28.13
N SER A 66 -22.59 22.66 28.91
CA SER A 66 -22.62 23.31 30.23
C SER A 66 -21.76 22.57 31.26
N GLY A 67 -21.69 21.24 31.16
CA GLY A 67 -20.85 20.39 31.99
C GLY A 67 -20.55 19.04 31.32
N ILE A 68 -19.55 18.32 31.83
CA ILE A 68 -19.12 17.02 31.30
C ILE A 68 -18.82 16.06 32.46
N LEU A 69 -19.28 14.81 32.34
CA LEU A 69 -19.13 13.73 33.31
C LEU A 69 -18.19 12.66 32.73
N MET A 70 -16.88 12.86 32.90
CA MET A 70 -15.85 12.09 32.20
C MET A 70 -15.41 10.85 33.01
N ASN A 71 -15.92 9.67 32.67
CA ASN A 71 -15.49 8.38 33.21
C ASN A 71 -14.85 7.49 32.12
N PRO A 72 -13.63 7.82 31.65
CA PRO A 72 -13.02 7.19 30.47
C PRO A 72 -12.53 5.77 30.78
N PRO A 73 -12.50 4.86 29.79
CA PRO A 73 -11.97 3.51 30.00
C PRO A 73 -10.45 3.50 30.27
N TYR A 74 -10.02 2.70 31.23
CA TYR A 74 -8.64 2.70 31.74
C TYR A 74 -7.68 1.87 30.87
N LEU A 75 -7.46 2.33 29.63
CA LEU A 75 -6.71 1.61 28.60
C LEU A 75 -5.59 2.45 27.94
N LEU A 76 -4.74 1.78 27.16
CA LEU A 76 -3.67 2.39 26.36
C LEU A 76 -4.05 2.37 24.86
N VAL A 77 -4.05 3.53 24.22
CA VAL A 77 -4.17 3.67 22.76
C VAL A 77 -2.83 4.18 22.23
N ASN A 78 -2.21 3.43 21.31
CA ASN A 78 -0.91 3.79 20.70
C ASN A 78 0.17 4.17 21.73
N GLY A 79 0.27 3.37 22.81
CA GLY A 79 1.21 3.59 23.91
C GLY A 79 0.87 4.76 24.87
N LYS A 80 -0.26 5.44 24.69
CA LYS A 80 -0.69 6.58 25.51
C LYS A 80 -2.00 6.28 26.24
N ARG A 81 -2.14 6.78 27.47
CA ARG A 81 -3.36 6.64 28.28
C ARG A 81 -4.54 7.39 27.65
N ALA A 82 -5.69 6.74 27.55
CA ALA A 82 -6.89 7.32 26.95
C ALA A 82 -7.41 8.52 27.75
N GLU A 83 -7.33 8.47 29.07
CA GLU A 83 -7.98 9.42 29.97
C GLU A 83 -7.53 10.88 29.76
N TYR A 84 -6.26 11.09 29.39
CA TYR A 84 -5.76 12.43 29.05
C TYR A 84 -6.29 12.95 27.71
N ARG A 85 -6.51 12.07 26.72
CA ARG A 85 -7.10 12.45 25.42
C ARG A 85 -8.58 12.85 25.60
N PHE A 86 -9.30 12.12 26.44
CA PHE A 86 -10.65 12.49 26.86
C PHE A 86 -10.64 13.85 27.56
N ALA A 87 -9.78 14.06 28.57
CA ALA A 87 -9.72 15.32 29.31
C ALA A 87 -9.46 16.55 28.42
N VAL A 88 -8.51 16.46 27.49
CA VAL A 88 -8.23 17.55 26.53
C VAL A 88 -9.44 17.83 25.63
N ALA A 89 -10.04 16.79 25.02
CA ALA A 89 -11.19 16.96 24.14
C ALA A 89 -12.43 17.52 24.89
N CYS A 90 -12.64 17.10 26.13
CA CYS A 90 -13.69 17.63 27.01
C CYS A 90 -13.42 19.10 27.38
N THR A 91 -12.16 19.48 27.63
CA THR A 91 -11.77 20.88 27.92
C THR A 91 -12.08 21.82 26.74
N GLU A 92 -11.91 21.34 25.49
CA GLU A 92 -12.29 22.10 24.29
C GLU A 92 -13.82 22.19 24.08
N ALA A 93 -14.57 21.15 24.46
CA ALA A 93 -16.01 21.06 24.24
C ALA A 93 -16.88 21.77 25.30
N LEU A 94 -16.36 21.89 26.52
CA LEU A 94 -16.98 22.58 27.66
C LEU A 94 -16.98 24.10 27.47
N VAL A 95 -18.04 24.81 27.87
CA VAL A 95 -18.05 26.29 27.83
C VAL A 95 -17.18 26.93 28.94
N PRO A 96 -16.74 28.19 28.78
CA PRO A 96 -16.26 29.01 29.89
C PRO A 96 -17.27 29.03 31.06
N GLY A 97 -16.78 28.89 32.29
CA GLY A 97 -17.59 28.74 33.49
C GLY A 97 -18.22 27.35 33.69
N GLY A 98 -18.12 26.45 32.71
CA GLY A 98 -18.71 25.11 32.76
C GLY A 98 -17.96 24.13 33.66
N ILE A 99 -18.61 23.05 34.08
CA ILE A 99 -18.08 22.10 35.07
C ILE A 99 -17.57 20.81 34.41
N LEU A 100 -16.30 20.46 34.63
CA LEU A 100 -15.80 19.11 34.37
C LEU A 100 -15.80 18.30 35.66
N VAL A 101 -16.47 17.15 35.63
CA VAL A 101 -16.32 16.07 36.61
C VAL A 101 -15.51 14.96 35.95
N ALA A 102 -14.47 14.45 36.61
CA ALA A 102 -13.62 13.39 36.09
C ALA A 102 -13.45 12.26 37.11
N ILE A 103 -13.76 11.03 36.71
CA ILE A 103 -13.56 9.80 37.49
C ILE A 103 -12.35 9.06 36.90
N VAL A 104 -11.20 9.16 37.57
CA VAL A 104 -9.91 8.72 37.01
C VAL A 104 -9.03 8.01 38.05
N PRO A 105 -8.15 7.07 37.63
CA PRO A 105 -7.26 6.36 38.54
C PRO A 105 -6.08 7.25 38.97
N ALA A 106 -6.03 7.59 40.26
CA ALA A 106 -4.98 8.41 40.88
C ALA A 106 -3.56 7.84 40.69
N ARG A 107 -3.45 6.51 40.48
CA ARG A 107 -2.18 5.82 40.22
C ARG A 107 -1.58 6.09 38.84
N SER A 108 -2.42 6.15 37.80
CA SER A 108 -1.99 5.96 36.41
C SER A 108 -2.48 7.02 35.42
N ALA A 109 -3.64 7.66 35.66
CA ALA A 109 -4.10 8.80 34.87
C ALA A 109 -3.64 10.15 35.45
N TRP A 110 -3.58 10.26 36.79
CA TRP A 110 -3.28 11.51 37.49
C TRP A 110 -1.76 11.82 37.51
N ASN A 111 -1.24 12.22 36.35
CA ASN A 111 0.18 12.52 36.12
C ASN A 111 0.44 14.02 35.84
N HIS A 112 1.69 14.40 35.57
CA HIS A 112 2.07 15.80 35.32
C HIS A 112 1.29 16.47 34.17
N HIS A 113 0.95 15.75 33.09
CA HIS A 113 0.16 16.34 32.00
C HIS A 113 -1.28 16.61 32.45
N MET A 114 -1.89 15.67 33.17
CA MET A 114 -3.22 15.87 33.74
C MET A 114 -3.23 17.03 34.75
N ALA A 115 -2.33 17.01 35.74
CA ALA A 115 -2.25 18.09 36.74
C ALA A 115 -1.99 19.47 36.12
N SER A 116 -1.18 19.55 35.04
CA SER A 116 -0.93 20.81 34.33
C SER A 116 -2.18 21.31 33.57
N LEU A 117 -2.87 20.42 32.84
CA LEU A 117 -4.12 20.74 32.15
C LEU A 117 -5.15 21.31 33.13
N TRP A 118 -5.30 20.64 34.29
CA TRP A 118 -6.21 21.07 35.34
C TRP A 118 -5.79 22.41 35.95
N SER A 119 -4.53 22.59 36.40
CA SER A 119 -4.10 23.86 37.01
C SER A 119 -4.25 25.06 36.05
N GLN A 120 -4.02 24.86 34.76
CA GLN A 120 -4.10 25.92 33.73
C GLN A 120 -5.56 26.29 33.39
N TRP A 121 -6.39 25.29 33.11
CA TRP A 121 -7.74 25.53 32.57
C TRP A 121 -8.87 25.56 33.62
N TYR A 122 -8.65 25.09 34.84
CA TYR A 122 -9.72 24.92 35.82
C TYR A 122 -9.47 25.68 37.13
N GLU A 123 -10.52 26.29 37.67
CA GLU A 123 -10.60 26.87 39.01
C GLU A 123 -11.56 26.06 39.90
N ASP A 124 -11.61 26.41 41.19
CA ASP A 124 -12.36 25.69 42.22
C ASP A 124 -12.08 24.18 42.26
N ILE A 125 -10.83 23.78 41.93
CA ILE A 125 -10.46 22.37 41.74
C ILE A 125 -10.50 21.61 43.07
N ARG A 126 -11.47 20.72 43.19
CA ARG A 126 -11.65 19.80 44.33
C ARG A 126 -11.35 18.37 43.88
N VAL A 127 -10.70 17.62 44.77
CA VAL A 127 -10.32 16.22 44.55
C VAL A 127 -10.82 15.41 45.73
N TRP A 128 -11.51 14.31 45.46
CA TRP A 128 -12.01 13.38 46.47
C TRP A 128 -11.61 11.94 46.16
N ARG A 129 -11.33 11.19 47.22
CA ARG A 129 -11.16 9.73 47.20
C ARG A 129 -12.54 9.05 47.21
N PHE A 130 -12.73 8.03 46.38
CA PHE A 130 -13.90 7.13 46.52
C PHE A 130 -13.91 6.47 47.91
N PRO A 131 -15.09 6.34 48.57
CA PRO A 131 -15.16 5.78 49.91
C PRO A 131 -14.56 4.38 49.99
N THR A 132 -14.05 4.04 51.17
CA THR A 132 -13.70 2.65 51.49
C THR A 132 -14.99 1.81 51.48
N ARG A 133 -14.88 0.54 51.09
CA ARG A 133 -15.99 -0.44 50.94
C ARG A 133 -17.12 -0.26 51.97
N ARG A 134 -18.36 -0.10 51.50
CA ARG A 134 -19.55 -0.03 52.35
C ARG A 134 -19.98 -1.41 52.84
N GLU A 135 -20.79 -1.43 53.89
CA GLU A 135 -21.39 -2.66 54.41
C GLU A 135 -22.28 -3.31 53.34
N GLY A 136 -22.04 -4.60 53.07
CA GLY A 136 -22.72 -5.36 52.00
C GLY A 136 -22.04 -5.35 50.63
N GLU A 137 -21.14 -4.41 50.33
CA GLU A 137 -20.32 -4.44 49.09
C GLU A 137 -19.28 -5.57 49.15
N THR A 138 -18.82 -6.08 48.00
CA THR A 138 -17.76 -7.12 47.92
C THR A 138 -16.34 -6.55 47.80
N GLU A 139 -16.17 -5.36 47.24
CA GLU A 139 -14.90 -4.73 46.88
C GLU A 139 -14.90 -3.25 47.28
N SER A 140 -13.73 -2.63 47.51
CA SER A 140 -13.65 -1.16 47.55
C SER A 140 -13.26 -0.61 46.17
N PRO A 141 -14.03 0.34 45.58
CA PRO A 141 -13.64 0.99 44.32
C PRO A 141 -12.27 1.67 44.37
N PHE A 142 -11.87 2.19 45.54
CA PHE A 142 -10.55 2.78 45.71
C PHE A 142 -9.43 1.73 45.74
N GLU A 143 -9.63 0.58 46.39
CA GLU A 143 -8.61 -0.47 46.47
C GLU A 143 -8.43 -1.19 45.13
N ALA A 144 -9.53 -1.44 44.41
CA ALA A 144 -9.52 -2.08 43.09
C ALA A 144 -8.94 -1.16 41.98
N TYR A 145 -9.32 0.12 41.95
CA TYR A 145 -9.05 1.01 40.81
C TYR A 145 -8.27 2.29 41.14
N THR A 146 -8.00 2.60 42.41
CA THR A 146 -7.43 3.88 42.88
C THR A 146 -8.20 5.13 42.41
N GLN A 147 -9.53 5.00 42.27
CA GLN A 147 -10.38 6.06 41.71
C GLN A 147 -10.44 7.31 42.59
N ILE A 148 -10.25 8.47 41.96
CA ILE A 148 -10.56 9.78 42.51
C ILE A 148 -11.63 10.45 41.64
N VAL A 149 -12.48 11.26 42.29
CA VAL A 149 -13.33 12.24 41.62
C VAL A 149 -12.59 13.56 41.64
N VAL A 150 -12.47 14.21 40.48
CA VAL A 150 -11.95 15.58 40.35
C VAL A 150 -13.05 16.45 39.76
N ILE A 151 -13.35 17.59 40.38
CA ILE A 151 -14.30 18.58 39.87
C ILE A 151 -13.61 19.93 39.78
N GLY A 152 -13.88 20.68 38.72
CA GLY A 152 -13.41 22.05 38.55
C GLY A 152 -14.23 22.81 37.52
N ARG A 153 -14.17 24.13 37.63
CA ARG A 153 -14.84 25.09 36.76
C ARG A 153 -13.89 25.55 35.66
N LYS A 154 -14.26 25.42 34.39
CA LYS A 154 -13.41 25.83 33.25
C LYS A 154 -13.29 27.36 33.19
N ARG A 155 -12.06 27.86 33.03
CA ARG A 155 -11.76 29.26 32.73
C ARG A 155 -11.99 29.57 31.25
N ALA A 156 -12.24 30.85 30.94
CA ALA A 156 -12.35 31.32 29.56
C ALA A 156 -11.03 31.20 28.77
N GLN A 157 -9.88 31.26 29.46
CA GLN A 157 -8.54 31.11 28.89
C GLN A 157 -7.64 30.35 29.88
N PRO A 158 -6.59 29.65 29.41
CA PRO A 158 -5.64 29.00 30.30
C PRO A 158 -4.77 30.04 31.00
N LEU A 159 -4.49 29.81 32.28
CA LEU A 159 -3.43 30.54 32.99
C LEU A 159 -2.05 29.97 32.61
N GLU A 160 -1.00 30.77 32.85
CA GLU A 160 0.36 30.25 32.91
C GLU A 160 0.51 29.21 34.05
N ALA A 161 1.60 28.45 34.02
CA ALA A 161 1.80 27.31 34.92
C ALA A 161 2.02 27.76 36.39
N ASN A 162 0.94 27.80 37.17
CA ASN A 162 0.99 27.92 38.62
C ASN A 162 1.54 26.61 39.23
N GLU A 163 2.86 26.53 39.34
CA GLU A 163 3.56 25.35 39.85
C GLU A 163 3.10 24.96 41.26
N ARG A 164 2.75 25.91 42.15
CA ARG A 164 2.25 25.59 43.50
C ARG A 164 0.90 24.86 43.48
N GLU A 165 -0.01 25.27 42.59
CA GLU A 165 -1.30 24.59 42.44
C GLU A 165 -1.12 23.23 41.75
N LYS A 166 -0.25 23.16 40.74
CA LYS A 166 0.13 21.91 40.07
C LYS A 166 0.79 20.91 41.04
N GLU A 167 1.63 21.36 41.96
CA GLU A 167 2.20 20.57 43.06
C GLU A 167 1.12 20.09 44.04
N ARG A 168 0.18 20.95 44.44
CA ARG A 168 -0.98 20.55 45.27
C ARG A 168 -1.77 19.43 44.61
N LEU A 169 -2.09 19.57 43.32
CA LEU A 169 -2.80 18.55 42.56
C LEU A 169 -1.98 17.25 42.41
N LEU A 170 -0.67 17.35 42.19
CA LEU A 170 0.24 16.20 42.13
C LEU A 170 0.37 15.48 43.47
N GLY A 171 0.15 16.17 44.60
CA GLY A 171 0.05 15.55 45.93
C GLY A 171 -1.00 14.43 46.00
N TYR A 172 -2.10 14.57 45.25
CA TYR A 172 -3.16 13.55 45.14
C TYR A 172 -2.87 12.46 44.09
N ARG A 173 -1.64 12.33 43.61
CA ARG A 173 -1.22 11.15 42.83
C ARG A 173 -0.95 9.98 43.77
N TRP A 174 -1.54 8.81 43.50
CA TRP A 174 -1.14 7.57 44.17
C TRP A 174 0.16 7.06 43.53
N ARG A 175 1.17 6.75 44.34
CA ARG A 175 2.46 6.25 43.86
C ARG A 175 2.93 5.04 44.65
N LYS A 176 3.69 4.19 43.97
CA LYS A 176 4.55 3.19 44.60
C LYS A 176 5.96 3.79 44.70
N ASP A 177 6.57 3.72 45.87
CA ASP A 177 7.91 4.29 46.11
C ASP A 177 9.04 3.31 45.72
N ALA A 178 10.29 3.74 45.92
CA ALA A 178 11.49 2.96 45.63
C ALA A 178 11.70 1.77 46.59
N HIS A 179 10.86 1.60 47.62
CA HIS A 179 10.88 0.48 48.57
C HIS A 179 9.64 -0.43 48.38
N GLY A 180 8.79 -0.12 47.41
CA GLY A 180 7.58 -0.87 47.10
C GLY A 180 6.37 -0.55 47.98
N GLN A 181 6.45 0.48 48.84
CA GLN A 181 5.31 0.95 49.61
C GLN A 181 4.40 1.80 48.72
N GLU A 182 3.08 1.78 48.98
CA GLU A 182 2.11 2.55 48.21
C GLU A 182 1.46 3.64 49.06
N GLY A 183 1.27 4.83 48.48
CA GLY A 183 0.70 5.97 49.18
C GLY A 183 0.48 7.20 48.30
N TRP A 184 -0.11 8.24 48.89
CA TRP A 184 -0.29 9.54 48.25
C TRP A 184 1.03 10.30 48.14
N ALA A 185 1.28 10.95 47.01
CA ALA A 185 2.53 11.64 46.75
C ALA A 185 2.77 12.85 47.66
N GLY A 186 1.70 13.50 48.14
CA GLY A 186 1.71 14.55 49.15
C GLY A 186 1.53 14.05 50.58
N HIS A 187 1.61 12.73 50.82
CA HIS A 187 1.41 12.02 52.10
C HIS A 187 0.01 12.12 52.71
N THR A 188 -0.71 13.23 52.55
CA THR A 188 -2.11 13.39 52.95
C THR A 188 -3.07 12.86 51.86
N PRO A 189 -4.09 12.06 52.20
CA PRO A 189 -5.13 11.67 51.26
C PRO A 189 -6.01 12.87 50.86
N PRO A 190 -6.59 12.88 49.63
CA PRO A 190 -7.75 13.73 49.38
C PRO A 190 -8.94 13.29 50.27
N PRO A 191 -9.85 14.20 50.64
CA PRO A 191 -11.02 13.87 51.45
C PRO A 191 -11.87 12.77 50.81
N ALA A 192 -12.60 12.01 51.62
CA ALA A 192 -13.61 11.09 51.10
C ALA A 192 -14.72 11.89 50.37
N LEU A 193 -15.29 11.31 49.31
CA LEU A 193 -16.44 11.88 48.60
C LEU A 193 -17.59 12.13 49.60
N PRO A 194 -18.18 13.35 49.67
CA PRO A 194 -19.16 13.70 50.69
C PRO A 194 -20.51 13.02 50.40
N GLU A 195 -21.26 12.72 51.46
CA GLU A 195 -22.62 12.19 51.35
C GLU A 195 -23.65 13.30 51.13
N ALA A 196 -23.39 14.50 51.65
CA ALA A 196 -24.14 15.71 51.32
C ALA A 196 -23.67 16.28 49.96
N PRO A 197 -24.57 16.81 49.12
CA PRO A 197 -24.26 17.32 47.78
C PRO A 197 -23.65 18.73 47.81
N GLU A 198 -22.67 18.98 48.68
CA GLU A 198 -22.02 20.28 48.85
C GLU A 198 -20.54 20.28 48.41
N PRO A 199 -20.05 21.32 47.72
CA PRO A 199 -20.80 22.50 47.28
C PRO A 199 -21.69 22.20 46.07
N LEU A 200 -22.75 23.00 45.90
CA LEU A 200 -23.48 23.06 44.64
C LEU A 200 -22.66 23.84 43.60
N TYR A 201 -22.71 23.42 42.35
CA TYR A 201 -22.09 24.09 41.21
C TYR A 201 -23.18 24.52 40.22
N GLU A 202 -23.16 25.78 39.80
CA GLU A 202 -24.06 26.29 38.77
C GLU A 202 -23.58 25.87 37.36
N LEU A 203 -24.49 25.37 36.53
CA LEU A 203 -24.22 25.01 35.14
C LEU A 203 -24.57 26.21 34.23
N PRO A 204 -23.60 26.78 33.49
CA PRO A 204 -23.88 27.93 32.63
C PRO A 204 -24.84 27.59 31.47
N PRO A 205 -25.65 28.55 31.00
CA PRO A 205 -26.48 28.38 29.82
C PRO A 205 -25.63 28.25 28.55
N ILE A 206 -26.25 27.76 27.48
CA ILE A 206 -25.68 27.67 26.12
C ILE A 206 -26.63 28.35 25.14
N SER A 207 -26.11 28.84 24.01
CA SER A 207 -26.90 29.49 22.97
C SER A 207 -27.67 28.53 22.05
N SER A 208 -27.17 27.29 21.89
CA SER A 208 -27.74 26.28 20.99
C SER A 208 -27.36 24.87 21.42
N LEU A 209 -28.21 23.88 21.19
CA LEU A 209 -27.89 22.47 21.44
C LEU A 209 -26.70 21.99 20.58
N PRO A 210 -25.72 21.24 21.14
CA PRO A 210 -24.60 20.71 20.39
C PRO A 210 -25.02 19.70 19.32
N HIS A 211 -24.44 19.83 18.13
CA HIS A 211 -24.45 18.82 17.08
C HIS A 211 -23.12 18.05 17.11
N LEU A 212 -23.19 16.72 17.10
CA LEU A 212 -22.04 15.82 17.20
C LEU A 212 -21.76 15.18 15.83
N GLU A 213 -20.63 15.53 15.21
CA GLU A 213 -20.22 15.04 13.89
C GLU A 213 -19.57 13.65 14.03
N VAL A 214 -20.20 12.61 13.49
CA VAL A 214 -19.61 11.27 13.38
C VAL A 214 -18.73 11.20 12.14
N ARG A 215 -17.44 10.91 12.32
CA ARG A 215 -16.41 10.90 11.27
C ARG A 215 -16.20 9.56 10.59
N HIS A 216 -16.70 8.49 11.21
CA HIS A 216 -16.57 7.12 10.73
C HIS A 216 -17.94 6.44 10.82
N ALA A 217 -18.75 6.64 9.78
CA ALA A 217 -19.99 5.88 9.60
C ALA A 217 -19.66 4.38 9.47
N SER A 218 -20.52 3.51 10.03
CA SER A 218 -20.41 2.06 9.85
C SER A 218 -20.72 1.69 8.40
N GLU A 219 -20.28 0.50 7.96
CA GLU A 219 -20.63 0.01 6.61
C GLU A 219 -22.16 -0.08 6.44
N GLN A 220 -22.89 -0.49 7.48
CA GLN A 220 -24.36 -0.48 7.49
C GLN A 220 -24.95 0.94 7.31
N LEU A 221 -24.49 1.92 8.10
CA LEU A 221 -25.00 3.30 7.97
C LEU A 221 -24.68 3.89 6.60
N MET A 222 -23.50 3.60 6.04
CA MET A 222 -23.17 3.99 4.67
C MET A 222 -24.07 3.31 3.64
N TRP A 223 -24.45 2.04 3.83
CA TRP A 223 -25.40 1.34 2.95
C TRP A 223 -26.82 1.91 3.04
N GLU A 224 -27.31 2.20 4.25
CA GLU A 224 -28.63 2.78 4.49
C GLU A 224 -28.73 4.19 3.85
N GLU A 225 -27.75 5.06 4.09
CA GLU A 225 -27.63 6.38 3.46
C GLU A 225 -27.50 6.28 1.93
N LEU A 226 -26.68 5.34 1.41
CA LEU A 226 -26.53 5.14 -0.03
C LEU A 226 -27.81 4.62 -0.70
N ALA A 227 -28.59 3.78 -0.02
CA ALA A 227 -29.86 3.28 -0.53
C ALA A 227 -30.95 4.37 -0.50
N GLN A 228 -31.04 5.13 0.59
CA GLN A 228 -32.04 6.17 0.80
C GLN A 228 -31.79 7.43 -0.06
N HIS A 229 -30.55 7.91 -0.12
CA HIS A 229 -30.19 9.16 -0.78
C HIS A 229 -29.50 8.97 -2.13
N GLY A 230 -29.15 7.74 -2.52
CA GLY A 230 -28.78 7.40 -3.89
C GLY A 230 -27.50 8.05 -4.40
N ALA A 231 -26.59 8.54 -3.53
CA ALA A 231 -25.39 9.27 -3.95
C ALA A 231 -24.52 8.50 -4.96
N HIS A 232 -24.48 7.16 -4.86
CA HIS A 232 -23.81 6.25 -5.80
C HIS A 232 -24.33 6.34 -7.26
N ARG A 233 -25.53 6.89 -7.47
CA ARG A 233 -26.19 7.03 -8.78
C ARG A 233 -25.84 8.34 -9.48
N THR A 234 -25.32 9.33 -8.74
CA THR A 234 -24.98 10.66 -9.27
C THR A 234 -23.86 10.58 -10.32
N GLN A 235 -23.86 11.53 -11.26
CA GLN A 235 -22.84 11.57 -12.31
C GLN A 235 -21.47 11.96 -11.75
N GLU A 236 -21.46 12.74 -10.67
CA GLU A 236 -20.30 13.12 -9.87
C GLU A 236 -19.66 11.89 -9.20
N TRP A 237 -20.47 11.03 -8.57
CA TRP A 237 -19.99 9.77 -8.01
C TRP A 237 -19.49 8.83 -9.10
N LYS A 238 -20.27 8.60 -10.16
CA LYS A 238 -19.84 7.78 -11.31
C LYS A 238 -18.51 8.28 -11.89
N ALA A 239 -18.33 9.61 -12.04
CA ALA A 239 -17.07 10.19 -12.53
C ALA A 239 -15.90 10.13 -11.52
N ALA A 240 -16.17 9.89 -10.24
CA ALA A 240 -15.16 9.77 -9.19
C ALA A 240 -14.79 8.30 -8.86
N THR A 241 -15.72 7.35 -9.02
CA THR A 241 -15.52 5.93 -8.68
C THR A 241 -15.36 5.01 -9.88
N CYS A 242 -15.94 5.33 -11.04
CA CYS A 242 -15.59 4.65 -12.29
C CYS A 242 -14.28 5.25 -12.79
N TRP A 243 -13.22 4.42 -12.90
CA TRP A 243 -11.89 4.89 -13.28
C TRP A 243 -11.86 5.36 -14.75
N ILE A 244 -12.00 6.67 -14.97
CA ILE A 244 -12.03 7.28 -16.31
C ILE A 244 -10.64 7.20 -16.97
N ALA A 245 -10.36 6.06 -17.61
CA ALA A 245 -9.82 5.91 -18.96
C ALA A 245 -9.19 4.52 -19.16
N GLU A 246 -10.00 3.45 -19.17
CA GLU A 246 -9.51 2.12 -19.56
C GLU A 246 -8.78 2.15 -20.91
N GLU A 247 -9.32 2.88 -21.90
CA GLU A 247 -8.78 2.95 -23.25
C GLU A 247 -7.43 3.68 -23.34
N GLU A 248 -7.18 4.73 -22.53
CA GLU A 248 -5.84 5.36 -22.49
C GLU A 248 -4.81 4.52 -21.71
N GLN A 249 -5.25 3.60 -20.82
CA GLN A 249 -4.37 2.92 -19.86
C GLN A 249 -4.15 1.42 -20.09
N ARG A 250 -4.93 0.75 -20.96
CA ARG A 250 -4.68 -0.63 -21.46
C ARG A 250 -3.41 -0.71 -22.32
N GLN A 251 -2.26 -0.42 -21.73
CA GLN A 251 -0.96 -0.50 -22.40
C GLN A 251 -0.62 -1.97 -22.71
N PRO A 252 -0.05 -2.26 -23.89
CA PRO A 252 0.34 -3.61 -24.26
C PRO A 252 1.41 -4.14 -23.29
N PRO A 253 1.28 -5.37 -22.77
CA PRO A 253 2.26 -5.96 -21.87
C PRO A 253 3.60 -6.14 -22.59
N ALA A 254 4.68 -6.19 -21.82
CA ALA A 254 6.03 -6.29 -22.38
C ALA A 254 6.30 -7.64 -23.09
N MET A 255 5.59 -8.70 -22.69
CA MET A 255 5.65 -10.07 -23.21
C MET A 255 4.29 -10.77 -22.99
N PRO A 256 4.01 -11.95 -23.57
CA PRO A 256 2.73 -12.63 -23.39
C PRO A 256 2.60 -13.24 -21.99
N TYR A 257 1.39 -13.64 -21.60
CA TYR A 257 1.11 -14.28 -20.32
C TYR A 257 1.59 -15.73 -20.29
N THR A 258 2.85 -15.96 -19.96
CA THR A 258 3.49 -17.29 -20.01
C THR A 258 3.13 -18.22 -18.83
N GLY A 259 1.88 -18.22 -18.36
CA GLY A 259 1.41 -19.17 -17.35
C GLY A 259 0.41 -18.61 -16.31
N PRO A 260 -0.14 -19.49 -15.44
CA PRO A 260 -1.21 -19.20 -14.49
C PRO A 260 -1.02 -17.91 -13.68
N ALA A 261 0.15 -17.75 -13.06
CA ALA A 261 0.48 -16.61 -12.21
C ALA A 261 0.38 -15.24 -12.91
N HIS A 262 0.66 -15.17 -14.21
CA HIS A 262 0.53 -13.91 -14.95
C HIS A 262 -0.94 -13.58 -15.26
N VAL A 263 -1.76 -14.59 -15.61
CA VAL A 263 -3.19 -14.41 -15.90
C VAL A 263 -3.95 -14.07 -14.62
N ALA A 264 -3.66 -14.77 -13.51
CA ALA A 264 -4.23 -14.47 -12.20
C ALA A 264 -3.84 -13.07 -11.72
N ALA A 265 -2.56 -12.67 -11.81
CA ALA A 265 -2.12 -11.34 -11.40
C ALA A 265 -2.79 -10.20 -12.19
N GLU A 266 -2.99 -10.37 -13.50
CA GLU A 266 -3.70 -9.39 -14.33
C GLU A 266 -5.19 -9.28 -13.98
N LEU A 267 -5.86 -10.41 -13.71
CA LEU A 267 -7.24 -10.42 -13.20
C LEU A 267 -7.34 -9.75 -11.82
N LEU A 268 -6.36 -10.00 -10.94
CA LEU A 268 -6.26 -9.39 -9.61
C LEU A 268 -5.88 -7.89 -9.64
N THR A 269 -5.54 -7.34 -10.82
CA THR A 269 -5.48 -5.89 -11.06
C THR A 269 -6.76 -5.32 -11.70
N ASP A 270 -7.87 -6.06 -11.58
CA ASP A 270 -9.22 -5.71 -12.05
C ASP A 270 -9.31 -5.39 -13.55
N ILE A 271 -8.42 -5.94 -14.38
CA ILE A 271 -8.31 -5.58 -15.80
C ILE A 271 -9.51 -6.00 -16.67
N LEU A 272 -10.46 -6.75 -16.10
CA LEU A 272 -11.75 -7.02 -16.74
C LEU A 272 -12.75 -5.87 -16.54
N GLY A 273 -12.59 -5.00 -15.55
CA GLY A 273 -13.45 -3.82 -15.36
C GLY A 273 -14.93 -4.15 -15.26
N GLY A 274 -15.30 -5.23 -14.56
CA GLY A 274 -16.67 -5.73 -14.48
C GLY A 274 -17.21 -6.40 -15.75
N GLN A 275 -16.38 -6.71 -16.75
CA GLN A 275 -16.81 -7.49 -17.92
C GLN A 275 -17.34 -8.87 -17.51
N VAL A 276 -18.52 -9.21 -18.05
CA VAL A 276 -19.10 -10.55 -17.95
C VAL A 276 -18.30 -11.54 -18.80
N LEU A 277 -17.98 -12.71 -18.23
CA LEU A 277 -17.41 -13.85 -18.93
C LEU A 277 -18.27 -15.09 -18.70
N CYS A 278 -18.56 -15.84 -19.76
CA CYS A 278 -19.14 -17.17 -19.63
C CYS A 278 -18.10 -18.16 -19.05
N GLY A 279 -18.59 -19.12 -18.27
CA GLY A 279 -17.80 -20.16 -17.59
C GLY A 279 -16.90 -21.00 -18.50
N PRO A 280 -15.99 -21.82 -17.94
CA PRO A 280 -15.13 -22.72 -18.72
C PRO A 280 -15.89 -23.85 -19.42
N GLN A 281 -17.19 -24.02 -19.16
CA GLN A 281 -18.10 -24.90 -19.89
C GLN A 281 -18.33 -24.37 -21.32
N GLU A 282 -18.51 -25.29 -22.27
CA GLU A 282 -18.90 -24.97 -23.66
C GLU A 282 -20.42 -25.13 -23.86
N GLY A 283 -20.95 -24.53 -24.93
CA GLY A 283 -22.36 -24.67 -25.30
C GLY A 283 -23.34 -23.98 -24.33
N PRO A 284 -24.60 -24.45 -24.24
CA PRO A 284 -25.67 -23.77 -23.52
C PRO A 284 -25.54 -23.79 -21.98
N GLU A 285 -24.62 -24.58 -21.42
CA GLU A 285 -24.34 -24.60 -19.97
C GLU A 285 -23.32 -23.53 -19.53
N ALA A 286 -22.81 -22.71 -20.45
CA ALA A 286 -21.79 -21.70 -20.20
C ALA A 286 -22.34 -20.48 -19.42
N ARG A 287 -22.54 -20.65 -18.11
CA ARG A 287 -23.11 -19.63 -17.19
C ARG A 287 -22.33 -18.31 -17.21
N PRO A 288 -23.00 -17.14 -17.16
CA PRO A 288 -22.35 -15.83 -17.06
C PRO A 288 -21.86 -15.52 -15.64
N TYR A 289 -20.61 -15.08 -15.52
CA TYR A 289 -20.02 -14.60 -14.27
C TYR A 289 -19.42 -13.21 -14.45
N LEU A 290 -19.40 -12.43 -13.37
CA LEU A 290 -18.68 -11.16 -13.29
C LEU A 290 -17.55 -11.28 -12.25
N PHE A 291 -16.38 -10.73 -12.60
CA PHE A 291 -15.21 -10.70 -11.75
C PHE A 291 -14.94 -9.29 -11.23
N THR A 292 -14.50 -9.21 -9.97
CA THR A 292 -13.94 -8.00 -9.35
C THR A 292 -12.72 -8.38 -8.52
N ALA A 293 -11.71 -7.51 -8.48
CA ALA A 293 -10.55 -7.69 -7.62
C ALA A 293 -10.32 -6.49 -6.71
N PHE A 294 -10.02 -6.77 -5.44
CA PHE A 294 -9.67 -5.74 -4.46
C PHE A 294 -8.55 -6.19 -3.54
N VAL A 295 -7.87 -5.23 -2.93
CA VAL A 295 -6.84 -5.47 -1.93
C VAL A 295 -7.49 -5.44 -0.55
N SER A 296 -7.29 -6.50 0.22
CA SER A 296 -7.53 -6.56 1.66
C SER A 296 -6.19 -6.50 2.40
N THR A 297 -6.23 -6.25 3.71
CA THR A 297 -5.03 -6.08 4.53
C THR A 297 -5.17 -6.94 5.78
N THR A 298 -4.15 -7.74 6.07
CA THR A 298 -4.06 -8.58 7.28
C THR A 298 -2.83 -8.22 8.10
N TRP A 299 -2.86 -8.46 9.41
CA TRP A 299 -1.71 -8.29 10.29
C TRP A 299 -1.00 -9.63 10.45
N VAL A 300 0.20 -9.73 9.88
CA VAL A 300 1.07 -10.90 10.00
C VAL A 300 2.10 -10.64 11.09
N ASP A 301 2.19 -11.52 12.08
CA ASP A 301 3.24 -11.44 13.09
C ASP A 301 4.62 -11.63 12.45
N LEU A 302 5.56 -10.74 12.80
CA LEU A 302 6.95 -10.82 12.40
C LEU A 302 7.77 -11.35 13.59
N PRO A 303 8.66 -12.34 13.37
CA PRO A 303 9.66 -12.67 14.39
C PRO A 303 10.55 -11.44 14.61
N LEU A 304 10.77 -11.10 15.87
CA LEU A 304 11.82 -10.15 16.25
C LEU A 304 13.18 -10.81 16.01
N ASP A 305 14.18 -10.02 15.65
CA ASP A 305 15.56 -10.49 15.67
C ASP A 305 16.09 -10.51 17.11
N LYS A 306 17.07 -11.38 17.38
CA LYS A 306 17.59 -11.59 18.74
C LYS A 306 18.24 -10.36 19.35
N GLU A 307 18.86 -9.50 18.55
CA GLU A 307 19.51 -8.28 19.04
C GLU A 307 18.44 -7.29 19.55
N THR A 308 17.32 -7.18 18.82
CA THR A 308 16.12 -6.45 19.26
C THR A 308 15.46 -7.08 20.49
N GLU A 309 15.30 -8.40 20.56
CA GLU A 309 14.72 -9.08 21.74
C GLU A 309 15.57 -8.88 23.00
N GLU A 310 16.89 -9.03 22.90
CA GLU A 310 17.83 -8.83 24.00
C GLU A 310 17.83 -7.36 24.47
N ALA A 311 17.81 -6.40 23.54
CA ALA A 311 17.75 -4.97 23.86
C ALA A 311 16.43 -4.56 24.57
N LEU A 312 15.29 -5.12 24.16
CA LEU A 312 14.00 -4.89 24.81
C LEU A 312 13.94 -5.55 26.20
N THR A 313 14.49 -6.76 26.33
CA THR A 313 14.60 -7.47 27.62
C THR A 313 15.46 -6.67 28.62
N GLN A 314 16.57 -6.07 28.18
CA GLN A 314 17.41 -5.20 29.00
C GLN A 314 16.69 -3.90 29.44
N GLN A 315 15.66 -3.47 28.72
CA GLN A 315 14.78 -2.34 29.10
C GLN A 315 13.63 -2.76 30.02
N GLY A 316 13.58 -4.03 30.46
CA GLY A 316 12.54 -4.56 31.34
C GLY A 316 11.24 -4.94 30.63
N VAL A 317 11.23 -5.04 29.29
CA VAL A 317 10.06 -5.48 28.52
C VAL A 317 9.90 -6.99 28.66
N THR A 318 8.84 -7.44 29.31
CA THR A 318 8.58 -8.86 29.59
C THR A 318 7.91 -9.62 28.43
N ARG A 319 7.34 -8.90 27.45
CA ARG A 319 6.82 -9.46 26.20
C ARG A 319 6.84 -8.38 25.13
N ALA A 320 7.39 -8.71 23.96
CA ALA A 320 7.34 -7.89 22.76
C ALA A 320 6.75 -8.72 21.60
N GLN A 321 6.16 -8.04 20.62
CA GLN A 321 5.56 -8.64 19.43
C GLN A 321 5.63 -7.59 18.31
N ALA A 322 6.25 -7.94 17.19
CA ALA A 322 6.16 -7.14 15.97
C ALA A 322 5.10 -7.75 15.06
N SER A 323 4.32 -6.91 14.39
CA SER A 323 3.42 -7.34 13.33
C SER A 323 3.48 -6.34 12.17
N GLN A 324 3.24 -6.86 10.96
CA GLN A 324 3.22 -6.08 9.74
C GLN A 324 1.89 -6.26 9.03
N SER A 325 1.26 -5.12 8.76
CA SER A 325 0.22 -4.94 7.75
C SER A 325 0.73 -5.48 6.41
N GLN A 326 0.20 -6.62 5.97
CA GLN A 326 0.43 -7.19 4.64
C GLN A 326 -0.84 -7.08 3.80
N ASP A 327 -0.68 -6.54 2.61
CA ASP A 327 -1.74 -6.39 1.62
C ASP A 327 -1.85 -7.67 0.79
N TYR A 328 -3.03 -8.27 0.74
CA TYR A 328 -3.31 -9.49 -0.01
C TYR A 328 -4.50 -9.27 -0.99
N PRO A 329 -4.42 -9.82 -2.21
CA PRO A 329 -5.48 -9.68 -3.19
C PRO A 329 -6.63 -10.65 -2.88
N VAL A 330 -7.87 -10.18 -3.10
CA VAL A 330 -9.10 -10.96 -3.00
C VAL A 330 -9.77 -10.96 -4.36
N LEU A 331 -10.15 -12.15 -4.85
CA LEU A 331 -10.97 -12.30 -6.04
C LEU A 331 -12.43 -12.44 -5.63
N GLY A 332 -13.27 -11.47 -6.00
CA GLY A 332 -14.72 -11.58 -5.95
C GLY A 332 -15.27 -12.14 -7.26
N VAL A 333 -16.18 -13.11 -7.15
CA VAL A 333 -16.86 -13.76 -8.28
C VAL A 333 -18.36 -13.72 -8.04
N LEU A 334 -19.10 -13.09 -8.95
CA LEU A 334 -20.56 -13.06 -8.97
C LEU A 334 -21.08 -13.99 -10.07
N ASP A 335 -21.82 -15.04 -9.72
CA ASP A 335 -22.62 -15.83 -10.68
C ASP A 335 -23.90 -15.05 -11.02
N LEU A 336 -24.00 -14.58 -12.26
CA LEU A 336 -25.15 -13.79 -12.72
C LEU A 336 -26.40 -14.66 -13.00
N THR A 337 -26.27 -15.98 -12.92
CA THR A 337 -27.39 -16.94 -12.99
C THR A 337 -28.11 -17.09 -11.64
N THR A 338 -27.36 -17.00 -10.54
CA THR A 338 -27.86 -17.29 -9.17
C THR A 338 -27.85 -16.07 -8.25
N GLY A 339 -27.15 -14.99 -8.62
CA GLY A 339 -26.89 -13.84 -7.77
C GLY A 339 -25.85 -14.11 -6.66
N GLN A 340 -25.25 -15.30 -6.62
CA GLN A 340 -24.31 -15.67 -5.57
C GLN A 340 -22.96 -14.96 -5.77
N VAL A 341 -22.48 -14.28 -4.72
CA VAL A 341 -21.12 -13.75 -4.65
C VAL A 341 -20.26 -14.67 -3.79
N THR A 342 -19.10 -15.07 -4.32
CA THR A 342 -18.06 -15.85 -3.62
C THR A 342 -16.75 -15.08 -3.64
N TYR A 343 -15.98 -15.14 -2.55
CA TYR A 343 -14.67 -14.52 -2.44
C TYR A 343 -13.59 -15.58 -2.24
N TYR A 344 -12.47 -15.45 -2.95
CA TYR A 344 -11.33 -16.36 -2.90
C TYR A 344 -10.05 -15.61 -2.49
N THR A 345 -9.21 -16.25 -1.67
CA THR A 345 -7.92 -15.71 -1.21
C THR A 345 -6.78 -16.72 -1.41
N ASP A 346 -5.54 -16.22 -1.44
CA ASP A 346 -4.32 -17.04 -1.48
C ASP A 346 -4.32 -18.12 -2.57
N HIS A 347 -4.18 -19.39 -2.18
CA HIS A 347 -4.18 -20.54 -3.09
C HIS A 347 -5.54 -20.77 -3.77
N GLN A 348 -6.65 -20.45 -3.08
CA GLN A 348 -8.01 -20.69 -3.59
C GLN A 348 -8.29 -19.90 -4.88
N VAL A 349 -7.64 -18.75 -5.05
CA VAL A 349 -7.70 -17.96 -6.30
C VAL A 349 -7.10 -18.76 -7.46
N PHE A 350 -6.01 -19.48 -7.24
CA PHE A 350 -5.41 -20.33 -8.28
C PHE A 350 -6.26 -21.57 -8.56
N ASP A 351 -6.76 -22.23 -7.52
CA ASP A 351 -7.60 -23.42 -7.66
C ASP A 351 -8.90 -23.10 -8.41
N PHE A 352 -9.54 -21.96 -8.10
CA PHE A 352 -10.71 -21.48 -8.84
C PHE A 352 -10.37 -21.10 -10.28
N LEU A 353 -9.28 -20.36 -10.53
CA LEU A 353 -8.94 -19.87 -11.86
C LEU A 353 -8.37 -20.94 -12.80
N GLN A 354 -7.89 -22.08 -12.28
CA GLN A 354 -7.20 -23.09 -13.07
C GLN A 354 -7.93 -23.52 -14.37
N PRO A 355 -9.25 -23.82 -14.38
CA PRO A 355 -9.99 -24.11 -15.62
C PRO A 355 -10.28 -22.87 -16.48
N TRP A 356 -10.25 -21.66 -15.91
CA TRP A 356 -10.52 -20.40 -16.62
C TRP A 356 -9.32 -19.85 -17.41
N ILE A 357 -8.09 -20.21 -17.02
CA ILE A 357 -6.84 -19.64 -17.56
C ILE A 357 -6.78 -19.57 -19.09
N PRO A 358 -7.17 -20.60 -19.88
CA PRO A 358 -7.12 -20.52 -21.34
C PRO A 358 -8.02 -19.39 -21.89
N ARG A 359 -9.28 -19.35 -21.44
CA ARG A 359 -10.29 -18.36 -21.87
C ARG A 359 -9.92 -16.95 -21.41
N LEU A 360 -9.37 -16.81 -20.21
CA LEU A 360 -8.84 -15.54 -19.69
C LEU A 360 -7.60 -15.08 -20.48
N ALA A 361 -6.65 -15.96 -20.77
CA ALA A 361 -5.45 -15.62 -21.53
C ALA A 361 -5.78 -15.16 -22.95
N GLU A 362 -6.69 -15.85 -23.65
CA GLU A 362 -7.21 -15.45 -24.96
C GLU A 362 -7.90 -14.07 -24.89
N ARG A 363 -8.79 -13.86 -23.91
CA ARG A 363 -9.48 -12.59 -23.72
C ARG A 363 -8.50 -11.44 -23.43
N MET A 364 -7.48 -11.67 -22.62
CA MET A 364 -6.47 -10.65 -22.31
C MET A 364 -5.54 -10.35 -23.49
N LEU A 365 -5.17 -11.36 -24.29
CA LEU A 365 -4.31 -11.20 -25.46
C LEU A 365 -5.03 -10.52 -26.63
N SER A 366 -6.32 -10.81 -26.84
CA SER A 366 -7.14 -10.10 -27.85
C SER A 366 -7.33 -8.63 -27.50
N GLN A 367 -7.43 -8.29 -26.21
CA GLN A 367 -7.49 -6.89 -25.74
C GLN A 367 -6.13 -6.17 -25.73
N ARG A 368 -5.02 -6.88 -25.49
CA ARG A 368 -3.69 -6.29 -25.29
C ARG A 368 -2.58 -7.15 -25.91
N GLN A 369 -2.34 -6.96 -27.21
CA GLN A 369 -1.23 -7.62 -27.91
C GLN A 369 0.14 -7.26 -27.28
N PRO A 370 1.01 -8.24 -26.95
CA PRO A 370 2.28 -7.97 -26.29
C PRO A 370 3.32 -7.32 -27.21
N LEU A 371 4.14 -6.41 -26.67
CA LEU A 371 5.22 -5.71 -27.39
C LEU A 371 6.35 -6.62 -27.88
N TYR A 372 6.47 -7.82 -27.31
CA TYR A 372 7.42 -8.86 -27.73
C TYR A 372 6.71 -10.21 -27.70
N GLN A 373 6.55 -10.83 -28.86
CA GLN A 373 5.79 -12.07 -29.04
C GLN A 373 6.67 -13.33 -28.89
N LEU A 374 7.65 -13.29 -27.99
CA LEU A 374 8.68 -14.34 -27.77
C LEU A 374 9.55 -14.68 -29.00
N GLN A 375 9.50 -13.86 -30.06
CA GLN A 375 10.28 -14.00 -31.30
C GLN A 375 11.51 -13.06 -31.26
N PRO A 376 12.68 -13.54 -30.82
CA PRO A 376 13.92 -12.76 -30.79
C PRO A 376 14.46 -12.54 -32.21
N GLU A 377 15.20 -11.46 -32.44
CA GLU A 377 16.03 -11.34 -33.64
C GLU A 377 17.34 -12.12 -33.43
N ASP A 378 17.91 -12.77 -34.45
CA ASP A 378 19.09 -13.66 -34.31
C ASP A 378 20.29 -12.98 -33.62
N TRP A 379 20.50 -11.69 -33.90
CA TRP A 379 21.56 -10.91 -33.26
C TRP A 379 21.28 -10.63 -31.77
N GLU A 380 20.02 -10.56 -31.34
CA GLU A 380 19.67 -10.46 -29.92
C GLU A 380 20.03 -11.75 -29.19
N LEU A 381 19.77 -12.92 -29.80
CA LEU A 381 20.26 -14.20 -29.29
C LEU A 381 21.79 -14.28 -29.31
N ALA A 382 22.45 -13.85 -30.38
CA ALA A 382 23.91 -13.87 -30.51
C ALA A 382 24.59 -13.00 -29.44
N VAL A 383 24.02 -11.86 -29.06
CA VAL A 383 24.51 -11.02 -27.96
C VAL A 383 24.21 -11.63 -26.59
N ILE A 384 22.96 -12.04 -26.34
CA ILE A 384 22.52 -12.43 -24.99
C ILE A 384 23.03 -13.83 -24.61
N SER A 385 23.22 -14.74 -25.57
CA SER A 385 23.84 -16.06 -25.33
C SER A 385 25.33 -16.00 -24.96
N GLN A 386 25.99 -14.84 -25.10
CA GLN A 386 27.36 -14.60 -24.61
C GLN A 386 27.40 -14.12 -23.15
N PHE A 387 26.25 -13.75 -22.59
CA PHE A 387 26.13 -13.12 -21.27
C PHE A 387 26.09 -14.14 -20.12
N GLY A 388 26.78 -13.85 -19.01
CA GLY A 388 26.64 -14.59 -17.75
C GLY A 388 27.25 -16.00 -17.74
N ARG A 389 28.15 -16.31 -18.69
CA ARG A 389 28.78 -17.64 -18.86
C ARG A 389 29.74 -18.03 -17.73
N ASP A 390 30.03 -17.12 -16.81
CA ASP A 390 30.75 -17.38 -15.55
C ASP A 390 29.95 -18.28 -14.58
N ARG A 391 28.64 -18.44 -14.78
CA ARG A 391 27.77 -19.21 -13.89
C ARG A 391 26.80 -20.11 -14.64
N GLN A 392 26.74 -21.38 -14.21
CA GLN A 392 25.67 -22.31 -14.56
C GLN A 392 24.59 -22.27 -13.47
N LEU A 393 23.32 -22.29 -13.89
CA LEU A 393 22.18 -22.37 -12.97
C LEU A 393 21.88 -23.83 -12.65
N PRO A 394 21.30 -24.15 -11.47
CA PRO A 394 20.83 -25.50 -11.16
C PRO A 394 19.92 -26.02 -12.28
N ASN A 395 20.14 -27.26 -12.70
CA ASN A 395 19.42 -27.95 -13.78
C ASN A 395 19.52 -27.30 -15.17
N ALA A 396 20.36 -26.29 -15.39
CA ALA A 396 20.63 -25.76 -16.72
C ALA A 396 21.71 -26.60 -17.44
N SER A 397 21.48 -26.93 -18.71
CA SER A 397 22.43 -27.72 -19.53
C SER A 397 23.69 -26.96 -19.94
N LEU A 398 23.67 -25.62 -19.90
CA LEU A 398 24.77 -24.72 -20.28
C LEU A 398 24.84 -23.52 -19.31
N PRO A 399 26.02 -22.90 -19.14
CA PRO A 399 26.17 -21.66 -18.38
C PRO A 399 25.60 -20.44 -19.12
N GLY A 400 25.16 -19.43 -18.37
CA GLY A 400 24.50 -18.23 -18.90
C GLY A 400 23.12 -17.97 -18.31
N LEU A 401 22.30 -17.21 -19.05
CA LEU A 401 20.91 -16.91 -18.69
C LEU A 401 19.96 -18.04 -19.09
N ALA A 402 19.00 -18.38 -18.22
CA ALA A 402 17.92 -19.31 -18.55
C ALA A 402 17.02 -18.74 -19.68
N PRO A 403 16.35 -19.57 -20.50
CA PRO A 403 15.51 -19.08 -21.62
C PRO A 403 14.46 -18.04 -21.19
N ALA A 404 13.79 -18.25 -20.06
CA ALA A 404 12.84 -17.27 -19.50
C ALA A 404 13.49 -15.93 -19.08
N GLN A 405 14.79 -15.92 -18.73
CA GLN A 405 15.54 -14.68 -18.51
C GLN A 405 15.90 -14.01 -19.84
N ILE A 406 16.30 -14.77 -20.88
CA ILE A 406 16.58 -14.24 -22.23
C ILE A 406 15.36 -13.53 -22.81
N HIS A 407 14.17 -14.16 -22.79
CA HIS A 407 12.94 -13.52 -23.26
C HIS A 407 12.59 -12.26 -22.44
N ARG A 408 12.81 -12.27 -21.11
CA ARG A 408 12.61 -11.07 -20.27
C ARG A 408 13.60 -9.94 -20.59
N VAL A 409 14.85 -10.24 -20.93
CA VAL A 409 15.84 -9.24 -21.40
C VAL A 409 15.34 -8.58 -22.69
N ILE A 410 14.93 -9.37 -23.68
CA ILE A 410 14.50 -8.84 -24.99
C ILE A 410 13.21 -8.03 -24.87
N ALA A 411 12.23 -8.52 -24.09
CA ALA A 411 11.01 -7.79 -23.76
C ALA A 411 11.34 -6.40 -23.16
N HIS A 412 12.24 -6.33 -22.19
CA HIS A 412 12.63 -5.08 -21.55
C HIS A 412 13.47 -4.17 -22.47
N ALA A 413 14.32 -4.72 -23.33
CA ALA A 413 15.08 -3.94 -24.30
C ALA A 413 14.17 -3.29 -25.35
N ARG A 414 13.23 -4.04 -25.93
CA ARG A 414 12.22 -3.51 -26.87
C ARG A 414 11.25 -2.54 -26.18
N LEU A 415 10.88 -2.78 -24.92
CA LEU A 415 10.12 -1.83 -24.10
C LEU A 415 10.88 -0.50 -23.89
N LEU A 416 12.20 -0.54 -23.66
CA LEU A 416 13.04 0.66 -23.56
C LEU A 416 13.17 1.40 -24.91
N ASP A 417 13.26 0.68 -26.03
CA ASP A 417 13.30 1.30 -27.36
C ASP A 417 12.02 2.13 -27.64
N ILE A 418 10.86 1.57 -27.29
CA ILE A 418 9.53 2.17 -27.55
C ILE A 418 9.13 3.17 -26.46
N ARG A 419 9.04 2.72 -25.20
CA ARG A 419 8.47 3.47 -24.06
C ARG A 419 9.53 4.24 -23.25
N ARG A 420 10.83 3.98 -23.45
CA ARG A 420 11.98 4.63 -22.77
C ARG A 420 12.00 4.50 -21.23
N ARG A 421 11.21 3.56 -20.70
CA ARG A 421 11.11 3.19 -19.28
C ARG A 421 10.60 1.75 -19.18
N GLY A 422 10.97 1.05 -18.11
CA GLY A 422 10.51 -0.29 -17.76
C GLY A 422 10.90 -0.60 -16.32
N ALA A 423 10.31 -1.63 -15.72
CA ALA A 423 10.57 -2.04 -14.34
C ALA A 423 10.65 -3.56 -14.24
N ILE A 424 11.76 -4.07 -13.71
CA ILE A 424 11.98 -5.51 -13.48
C ILE A 424 11.74 -5.78 -11.99
N GLN A 425 10.57 -6.33 -11.67
CA GLN A 425 10.25 -6.83 -10.33
C GLN A 425 10.42 -8.36 -10.29
N GLY A 426 10.74 -8.89 -9.11
CA GLY A 426 10.92 -10.32 -8.86
C GLY A 426 11.61 -10.58 -7.53
N GLU A 427 11.60 -11.82 -7.10
CA GLU A 427 12.12 -12.29 -5.82
C GLU A 427 13.67 -12.21 -5.71
N PRO A 428 14.24 -12.43 -4.51
CA PRO A 428 15.64 -12.84 -4.40
C PRO A 428 15.96 -14.04 -5.33
N GLY A 429 17.20 -14.14 -5.81
CA GLY A 429 17.62 -15.25 -6.67
C GLY A 429 17.20 -15.18 -8.16
N THR A 430 16.12 -14.47 -8.55
CA THR A 430 15.61 -14.45 -9.96
C THR A 430 16.60 -13.87 -11.01
N GLY A 431 17.75 -13.36 -10.59
CA GLY A 431 18.81 -12.86 -11.48
C GLY A 431 18.66 -11.41 -11.92
N LYS A 432 17.87 -10.59 -11.22
CA LYS A 432 17.53 -9.19 -11.58
C LYS A 432 18.72 -8.34 -12.05
N THR A 433 19.87 -8.40 -11.36
CA THR A 433 21.10 -7.67 -11.73
C THR A 433 21.65 -8.12 -13.08
N ARG A 434 21.70 -9.43 -13.34
CA ARG A 434 22.16 -10.02 -14.61
C ARG A 434 21.20 -9.71 -15.76
N ILE A 435 19.89 -9.82 -15.55
CA ILE A 435 18.86 -9.41 -16.53
C ILE A 435 19.03 -7.92 -16.89
N THR A 436 19.16 -7.05 -15.89
CA THR A 436 19.34 -5.59 -16.12
C THR A 436 20.62 -5.29 -16.89
N THR A 437 21.72 -5.98 -16.58
CA THR A 437 23.01 -5.77 -17.24
C THR A 437 23.01 -6.34 -18.66
N ALA A 438 22.32 -7.45 -18.92
CA ALA A 438 22.11 -7.98 -20.27
C ALA A 438 21.23 -7.06 -21.15
N VAL A 439 20.25 -6.36 -20.56
CA VAL A 439 19.52 -5.27 -21.25
C VAL A 439 20.49 -4.15 -21.64
N VAL A 440 21.40 -3.72 -20.74
CA VAL A 440 22.44 -2.74 -21.06
C VAL A 440 23.36 -3.24 -22.19
N ALA A 441 23.75 -4.53 -22.19
CA ALA A 441 24.56 -5.13 -23.26
C ALA A 441 23.86 -5.11 -24.63
N ARG A 442 22.56 -5.43 -24.68
CA ARG A 442 21.74 -5.35 -25.90
C ARG A 442 21.65 -3.90 -26.40
N GLN A 443 21.44 -2.91 -25.51
CA GLN A 443 21.44 -1.48 -25.91
C GLN A 443 22.83 -1.02 -26.37
N ALA A 444 23.91 -1.52 -25.74
CA ALA A 444 25.28 -1.21 -26.14
C ALA A 444 25.63 -1.76 -27.53
N TYR A 445 25.14 -2.94 -27.88
CA TYR A 445 25.26 -3.49 -29.24
C TYR A 445 24.55 -2.59 -30.27
N LEU A 446 23.30 -2.19 -30.01
CA LEU A 446 22.59 -1.22 -30.87
C LEU A 446 23.31 0.12 -30.95
N TRP A 447 23.96 0.58 -29.87
CA TRP A 447 24.76 1.80 -29.90
C TRP A 447 26.03 1.67 -30.75
N ARG A 448 26.74 0.54 -30.66
CA ARG A 448 27.96 0.26 -31.43
C ARG A 448 27.68 0.12 -32.93
N TYR A 449 26.64 -0.63 -33.29
CA TYR A 449 26.29 -0.93 -34.69
C TYR A 449 25.13 -0.07 -35.24
N ARG A 450 24.80 1.03 -34.56
CA ARG A 450 23.70 1.96 -34.87
C ARG A 450 23.55 2.31 -36.36
N ASN A 451 24.65 2.57 -37.05
CA ASN A 451 24.65 3.05 -38.44
C ASN A 451 24.70 1.92 -39.50
N THR A 452 24.88 0.66 -39.09
CA THR A 452 24.90 -0.51 -40.00
C THR A 452 23.70 -1.44 -39.80
N MET A 453 23.15 -1.53 -38.57
CA MET A 453 22.06 -2.44 -38.25
C MET A 453 20.67 -1.94 -38.68
N ARG A 454 20.42 -0.62 -38.62
CA ARG A 454 19.10 -0.03 -38.88
C ARG A 454 19.22 1.37 -39.50
N ALA A 455 18.37 1.66 -40.48
CA ALA A 455 18.34 2.98 -41.12
C ALA A 455 18.01 4.09 -40.08
N PRO A 456 18.45 5.36 -40.27
CA PRO A 456 18.26 6.43 -39.28
C PRO A 456 16.80 6.72 -38.89
N GLN A 457 15.83 6.36 -39.73
CA GLN A 457 14.39 6.40 -39.46
C GLN A 457 13.94 5.27 -38.51
N GLN A 458 14.55 4.09 -38.62
CA GLN A 458 14.24 2.86 -37.86
C GLN A 458 15.00 2.76 -36.52
N GLN A 459 15.97 3.65 -36.27
CA GLN A 459 16.71 3.69 -35.01
C GLN A 459 15.81 4.13 -33.84
N PRO A 460 15.85 3.43 -32.69
CA PRO A 460 15.19 3.86 -31.46
C PRO A 460 15.54 5.30 -31.06
N ASP A 461 14.53 6.07 -30.64
CA ASP A 461 14.64 7.51 -30.46
C ASP A 461 15.61 7.91 -29.33
N TRP A 462 15.97 6.98 -28.44
CA TRP A 462 17.00 7.17 -27.42
C TRP A 462 18.42 7.25 -28.00
N ILE A 463 18.74 6.56 -29.11
CA ILE A 463 20.05 6.66 -29.80
C ILE A 463 20.24 8.11 -30.27
N ARG A 464 19.23 8.61 -30.99
CA ARG A 464 19.15 9.97 -31.53
C ARG A 464 19.23 11.02 -30.43
N GLN A 465 18.55 10.81 -29.29
CA GLN A 465 18.59 11.70 -28.12
C GLN A 465 19.92 11.67 -27.37
N LEU A 466 20.51 10.49 -27.17
CA LEU A 466 21.80 10.32 -26.49
C LEU A 466 22.87 11.11 -27.26
N ARG A 467 22.97 10.86 -28.57
CA ARG A 467 23.87 11.60 -29.47
C ARG A 467 23.65 13.11 -29.39
N ARG A 468 22.40 13.56 -29.56
CA ARG A 468 22.03 14.99 -29.51
C ARG A 468 22.31 15.66 -28.15
N ARG A 469 22.39 14.93 -27.04
CA ARG A 469 22.81 15.50 -25.73
C ARG A 469 24.32 15.68 -25.65
N TRP A 470 25.08 14.69 -26.10
CA TRP A 470 26.54 14.75 -26.14
C TRP A 470 27.05 15.87 -27.06
N LEU A 471 26.47 15.99 -28.25
CA LEU A 471 26.86 17.00 -29.24
C LEU A 471 26.36 18.43 -28.90
N LYS A 472 25.49 18.59 -27.90
CA LYS A 472 25.01 19.91 -27.42
C LYS A 472 25.76 20.47 -26.22
N ASN A 473 26.65 19.69 -25.60
CA ASN A 473 27.40 20.11 -24.42
C ASN A 473 28.89 20.30 -24.81
N PRO A 474 29.45 21.52 -24.71
CA PRO A 474 30.83 21.80 -25.10
C PRO A 474 31.87 20.91 -24.42
N ARG A 475 31.63 20.47 -23.17
CA ARG A 475 32.56 19.57 -22.47
C ARG A 475 32.61 18.19 -23.11
N THR A 476 31.47 17.64 -23.51
CA THR A 476 31.41 16.34 -24.21
C THR A 476 31.78 16.45 -25.70
N LEU A 477 31.70 17.63 -26.32
CA LEU A 477 32.34 17.87 -27.62
C LEU A 477 33.87 17.83 -27.49
N ALA A 478 34.44 18.50 -26.49
CA ALA A 478 35.88 18.47 -26.23
C ALA A 478 36.38 17.04 -25.89
N MET A 479 35.64 16.28 -25.09
CA MET A 479 35.94 14.85 -24.81
C MET A 479 35.91 13.94 -26.05
N LEU A 480 35.23 14.36 -27.13
CA LEU A 480 35.18 13.64 -28.41
C LEU A 480 36.16 14.19 -29.46
N ASP A 481 37.00 15.17 -29.09
CA ASP A 481 37.84 15.97 -29.99
C ASP A 481 37.07 16.64 -31.14
N LEU A 482 35.84 17.11 -30.88
CA LEU A 482 34.94 17.67 -31.90
C LEU A 482 34.76 19.19 -31.81
N GLU A 483 34.49 19.79 -32.96
CA GLU A 483 33.95 21.14 -33.12
C GLU A 483 32.76 21.16 -34.09
N PRO A 484 31.75 22.03 -33.87
CA PRO A 484 30.61 22.15 -34.77
C PRO A 484 30.98 22.91 -36.04
N VAL A 485 30.58 22.36 -37.19
CA VAL A 485 30.70 22.99 -38.51
C VAL A 485 29.34 23.53 -38.93
N PHE A 486 29.29 24.83 -39.26
CA PHE A 486 28.08 25.56 -39.61
C PHE A 486 27.97 25.76 -41.12
N GLY A 487 26.73 25.84 -41.63
CA GLY A 487 26.47 26.19 -43.04
C GLY A 487 25.32 25.40 -43.65
N GLN A 488 25.54 24.83 -44.84
CA GLN A 488 24.56 24.10 -45.63
C GLN A 488 25.09 22.74 -46.10
N ARG A 489 24.28 21.69 -45.97
CA ARG A 489 24.51 20.37 -46.58
C ARG A 489 23.95 20.38 -48.00
N LEU A 490 24.81 20.15 -48.99
CA LEU A 490 24.44 20.11 -50.41
C LEU A 490 23.92 18.70 -50.79
N GLN A 491 23.45 18.54 -52.03
CA GLN A 491 23.10 17.21 -52.57
C GLN A 491 24.33 16.29 -52.56
N GLN A 492 24.10 14.98 -52.42
CA GLN A 492 25.16 14.00 -52.35
C GLN A 492 25.88 13.85 -53.71
N GLN A 493 27.20 13.90 -53.68
CA GLN A 493 28.03 13.37 -54.76
C GLN A 493 28.58 12.01 -54.31
N GLN A 494 28.44 10.98 -55.15
CA GLN A 494 28.92 9.61 -54.89
C GLN A 494 28.52 9.05 -53.51
N GLY A 495 27.32 9.40 -53.03
CA GLY A 495 26.78 8.99 -51.72
C GLY A 495 27.35 9.74 -50.50
N GLN A 496 28.41 10.54 -50.67
CA GLN A 496 28.97 11.35 -49.59
C GLN A 496 28.25 12.71 -49.47
N ALA A 497 28.20 13.26 -48.26
CA ALA A 497 27.55 14.53 -47.99
C ALA A 497 28.53 15.70 -48.20
N VAL A 498 28.37 16.43 -49.30
CA VAL A 498 29.12 17.66 -49.54
C VAL A 498 28.59 18.76 -48.62
N ILE A 499 29.50 19.47 -47.94
CA ILE A 499 29.19 20.51 -46.95
C ILE A 499 29.75 21.83 -47.46
N ARG A 500 28.89 22.84 -47.61
CA ARG A 500 29.29 24.23 -47.77
C ARG A 500 29.33 24.87 -46.40
N GLU A 501 30.53 25.25 -45.96
CA GLU A 501 30.70 25.96 -44.70
C GLU A 501 30.24 27.42 -44.83
N ASP A 502 29.50 27.90 -43.83
CA ASP A 502 29.05 29.28 -43.68
C ASP A 502 28.91 29.56 -42.18
N THR A 503 29.76 30.46 -41.68
CA THR A 503 29.84 30.83 -40.26
C THR A 503 28.77 31.82 -39.82
N THR A 504 27.98 32.38 -40.74
CA THR A 504 26.81 33.21 -40.42
C THR A 504 25.59 32.35 -40.09
N SER A 505 25.50 31.14 -40.68
CA SER A 505 24.51 30.13 -40.32
C SER A 505 24.65 29.70 -38.86
N ARG A 506 23.50 29.63 -38.16
CA ARG A 506 23.42 29.02 -36.81
C ARG A 506 23.08 27.53 -36.87
N HIS A 507 23.09 26.91 -38.05
CA HIS A 507 22.76 25.50 -38.25
C HIS A 507 24.02 24.64 -38.35
N ILE A 508 24.20 23.73 -37.39
CA ILE A 508 25.32 22.77 -37.38
C ILE A 508 25.01 21.65 -38.37
N VAL A 509 25.78 21.58 -39.46
CA VAL A 509 25.62 20.59 -40.53
C VAL A 509 26.55 19.39 -40.41
N ALA A 510 27.67 19.55 -39.70
CA ALA A 510 28.65 18.49 -39.43
C ALA A 510 29.45 18.80 -38.16
N TYR A 511 30.35 17.90 -37.79
CA TYR A 511 31.36 18.11 -36.76
C TYR A 511 32.73 17.79 -37.35
N ARG A 512 33.73 18.64 -37.09
CA ARG A 512 35.13 18.37 -37.46
C ARG A 512 35.85 17.77 -36.26
N HIS A 513 36.68 16.76 -36.51
CA HIS A 513 37.60 16.19 -35.53
C HIS A 513 38.88 17.04 -35.52
N ARG A 514 39.23 17.68 -34.41
CA ARG A 514 40.22 18.77 -34.38
C ARG A 514 41.61 18.29 -34.79
N SER A 515 42.05 17.16 -34.23
CA SER A 515 43.37 16.56 -34.48
C SER A 515 43.54 15.91 -35.86
N THR A 516 42.46 15.67 -36.61
CA THR A 516 42.54 14.96 -37.92
C THR A 516 41.90 15.70 -39.08
N GLY A 517 41.25 16.85 -38.83
CA GLY A 517 40.49 17.61 -39.83
C GLY A 517 39.24 16.91 -40.38
N ARG A 518 39.02 15.63 -40.05
CA ARG A 518 37.95 14.79 -40.59
C ARG A 518 36.57 15.34 -40.24
N LEU A 519 35.73 15.49 -41.26
CA LEU A 519 34.30 15.75 -41.08
C LEU A 519 33.54 14.45 -40.71
N LEU A 520 32.63 14.59 -39.77
CA LEU A 520 31.67 13.58 -39.31
C LEU A 520 30.27 14.18 -39.35
N LEU A 521 29.29 13.41 -39.82
CA LEU A 521 27.90 13.85 -39.80
C LEU A 521 27.33 13.87 -38.37
N PRO A 522 26.28 14.68 -38.11
CA PRO A 522 25.49 14.61 -36.88
C PRO A 522 24.81 13.23 -36.67
N GLU A 523 24.81 12.39 -37.71
CA GLU A 523 24.35 11.00 -37.70
C GLU A 523 25.44 10.00 -37.26
N GLU A 524 26.71 10.39 -37.19
CA GLU A 524 27.85 9.50 -36.99
C GLU A 524 28.51 9.67 -35.62
N ALA A 525 28.71 10.93 -35.22
CA ALA A 525 29.38 11.32 -33.98
C ALA A 525 28.64 10.86 -32.70
N GLY A 526 29.26 11.10 -31.54
CA GLY A 526 28.79 10.68 -30.21
C GLY A 526 29.79 9.78 -29.47
N PRO A 527 29.48 9.37 -28.22
CA PRO A 527 30.39 8.54 -27.41
C PRO A 527 30.72 7.20 -28.07
N ARG A 528 31.95 6.73 -27.85
CA ARG A 528 32.50 5.53 -28.49
C ARG A 528 31.94 4.27 -27.82
N ALA A 529 32.01 4.23 -26.49
CA ALA A 529 31.32 3.25 -25.65
C ALA A 529 29.90 3.72 -25.28
N PHE A 530 28.98 2.80 -25.00
CA PHE A 530 27.64 3.14 -24.52
C PHE A 530 27.66 3.60 -23.04
N PRO A 531 27.18 4.83 -22.72
CA PRO A 531 27.11 5.33 -21.35
C PRO A 531 25.88 4.76 -20.61
N ALA A 532 26.11 3.97 -19.56
CA ALA A 532 25.07 3.49 -18.65
C ALA A 532 25.31 3.96 -17.21
N LEU A 533 24.24 4.23 -16.46
CA LEU A 533 24.28 4.64 -15.06
C LEU A 533 23.28 3.82 -14.22
N ILE A 534 23.78 3.20 -13.15
CA ILE A 534 23.01 2.35 -12.22
C ILE A 534 23.06 2.96 -10.82
N SER A 535 21.89 3.17 -10.20
CA SER A 535 21.76 3.71 -8.83
C SER A 535 21.31 2.62 -7.85
N THR A 536 22.06 2.44 -6.75
CA THR A 536 21.91 1.32 -5.80
C THR A 536 21.97 1.76 -4.32
N PRO A 537 21.45 0.97 -3.37
CA PRO A 537 21.79 1.12 -1.95
C PRO A 537 23.30 0.98 -1.71
N LYS A 538 23.88 1.79 -0.80
CA LYS A 538 25.33 1.80 -0.50
C LYS A 538 25.91 0.42 -0.16
N LYS A 539 25.12 -0.42 0.52
CA LYS A 539 25.47 -1.78 0.96
C LYS A 539 25.64 -2.82 -0.17
N VAL A 540 25.27 -2.51 -1.43
CA VAL A 540 25.40 -3.45 -2.56
C VAL A 540 26.18 -2.87 -3.75
N THR A 541 26.76 -1.67 -3.63
CA THR A 541 27.39 -0.98 -4.77
C THR A 541 28.62 -1.72 -5.31
N LYS A 542 29.40 -2.40 -4.45
CA LYS A 542 30.54 -3.23 -4.86
C LYS A 542 30.11 -4.60 -5.40
N GLU A 543 28.98 -5.11 -4.92
CA GLU A 543 28.40 -6.41 -5.24
C GLU A 543 27.77 -6.37 -6.64
N PHE A 544 27.11 -5.25 -6.98
CA PHE A 544 26.73 -4.94 -8.35
C PHE A 544 27.96 -4.87 -9.27
N GLU A 545 29.05 -4.22 -8.87
CA GLU A 545 30.26 -4.14 -9.70
C GLU A 545 30.87 -5.52 -9.99
N LYS A 546 30.96 -6.39 -8.97
CA LYS A 546 31.44 -7.78 -9.10
C LYS A 546 30.56 -8.59 -10.05
N GLU A 547 29.23 -8.55 -9.86
CA GLU A 547 28.27 -9.27 -10.72
C GLU A 547 28.32 -8.78 -12.18
N ILE A 548 28.50 -7.47 -12.41
CA ILE A 548 28.66 -6.90 -13.76
C ILE A 548 29.97 -7.38 -14.40
N LYS A 549 31.11 -7.30 -13.69
CA LYS A 549 32.41 -7.75 -14.19
C LYS A 549 32.45 -9.25 -14.48
N ALA A 550 31.79 -10.07 -13.66
CA ALA A 550 31.71 -11.51 -13.86
C ALA A 550 30.81 -11.86 -15.06
N ALA A 551 29.60 -11.27 -15.13
CA ALA A 551 28.62 -11.63 -16.14
C ALA A 551 28.85 -10.98 -17.52
N TRP A 552 29.59 -9.87 -17.58
CA TRP A 552 29.94 -9.17 -18.82
C TRP A 552 31.36 -8.53 -18.77
N PRO A 553 32.44 -9.35 -18.81
CA PRO A 553 33.82 -8.87 -18.63
C PRO A 553 34.29 -7.82 -19.66
N GLN A 554 33.60 -7.70 -20.80
CA GLN A 554 33.94 -6.74 -21.85
C GLN A 554 33.49 -5.30 -21.53
N ALA A 555 32.63 -5.10 -20.52
CA ALA A 555 32.17 -3.77 -20.11
C ALA A 555 33.08 -3.15 -19.03
N GLU A 556 33.35 -1.87 -19.17
CA GLU A 556 34.08 -1.10 -18.18
C GLU A 556 33.12 -0.62 -17.07
N THR A 557 33.55 -0.64 -15.81
CA THR A 557 32.77 -0.11 -14.68
C THR A 557 33.46 1.08 -14.01
N VAL A 558 32.67 2.03 -13.52
CA VAL A 558 33.16 3.19 -12.76
C VAL A 558 32.32 3.35 -11.50
N LEU A 559 32.94 3.14 -10.33
CA LEU A 559 32.32 3.52 -9.05
C LEU A 559 32.31 5.04 -8.92
N ILE A 560 31.15 5.62 -8.62
CA ILE A 560 30.97 7.07 -8.41
C ILE A 560 30.96 7.33 -6.90
N GLU A 561 32.12 7.65 -6.34
CA GLU A 561 32.27 7.95 -4.92
C GLU A 561 32.08 9.44 -4.61
N ARG A 562 32.42 10.31 -5.58
CA ARG A 562 32.42 11.77 -5.52
C ARG A 562 31.87 12.35 -6.82
N TRP A 563 31.31 13.56 -6.79
CA TRP A 563 30.71 14.18 -7.98
C TRP A 563 31.68 14.34 -9.17
N ARG A 564 33.00 14.43 -8.91
CA ARG A 564 34.03 14.54 -9.96
C ARG A 564 34.16 13.27 -10.80
N ASP A 565 33.81 12.10 -10.26
CA ASP A 565 33.93 10.82 -10.95
C ASP A 565 32.94 10.71 -12.13
N ILE A 566 31.91 11.55 -12.15
CA ILE A 566 30.97 11.69 -13.28
C ILE A 566 31.69 12.28 -14.52
N LEU A 567 32.67 13.18 -14.33
CA LEU A 567 33.48 13.69 -15.44
C LEU A 567 34.40 12.60 -15.99
N ARG A 568 35.05 11.83 -15.10
CA ARG A 568 35.86 10.66 -15.46
C ARG A 568 35.02 9.60 -16.19
N TRP A 569 33.79 9.32 -15.74
CA TRP A 569 32.89 8.40 -16.43
C TRP A 569 32.57 8.88 -17.85
N LEU A 570 32.23 10.17 -18.04
CA LEU A 570 32.00 10.73 -19.38
C LEU A 570 33.25 10.68 -20.26
N GLU A 571 34.42 11.02 -19.73
CA GLU A 571 35.70 10.87 -20.42
C GLU A 571 35.92 9.43 -20.90
N ARG A 572 35.70 8.44 -20.03
CA ARG A 572 35.79 7.02 -20.38
C ARG A 572 34.75 6.58 -21.41
N CYS A 573 33.51 7.09 -21.35
CA CYS A 573 32.50 6.85 -22.39
C CYS A 573 32.91 7.41 -23.77
N ALA A 574 33.70 8.49 -23.80
CA ALA A 574 34.22 9.07 -25.02
C ALA A 574 35.39 8.25 -25.60
N THR A 575 36.32 7.82 -24.74
CA THR A 575 37.60 7.24 -25.19
C THR A 575 37.62 5.70 -25.28
N SER A 576 36.90 4.99 -24.41
CA SER A 576 37.05 3.54 -24.23
C SER A 576 36.58 2.72 -25.44
N ASP A 577 37.30 1.64 -25.75
CA ASP A 577 36.97 0.63 -26.78
C ASP A 577 35.94 -0.41 -26.28
N ALA A 578 35.64 -0.42 -24.98
CA ALA A 578 34.61 -1.27 -24.37
C ALA A 578 33.23 -0.99 -25.01
N PRO A 579 32.34 -1.99 -25.15
CA PRO A 579 31.00 -1.76 -25.70
C PRO A 579 30.17 -0.78 -24.85
N ALA A 580 30.39 -0.77 -23.53
CA ALA A 580 29.77 0.15 -22.59
C ALA A 580 30.73 0.55 -21.46
N VAL A 581 30.48 1.72 -20.86
CA VAL A 581 31.04 2.12 -19.56
C VAL A 581 29.88 2.36 -18.59
N ILE A 582 29.83 1.54 -17.55
CA ILE A 582 28.73 1.47 -16.58
C ILE A 582 29.17 2.20 -15.30
N ALA A 583 28.63 3.39 -15.07
CA ALA A 583 28.74 4.06 -13.78
C ALA A 583 27.81 3.43 -12.75
N ILE A 584 28.30 3.25 -11.53
CA ILE A 584 27.51 2.75 -10.39
C ILE A 584 27.59 3.78 -9.26
N VAL A 585 26.44 4.28 -8.80
CA VAL A 585 26.34 5.33 -7.78
C VAL A 585 25.44 4.88 -6.62
N SER A 586 25.73 5.35 -5.41
CA SER A 586 24.88 5.09 -4.25
C SER A 586 23.77 6.13 -4.08
N HIS A 587 22.57 5.66 -3.74
CA HIS A 587 21.44 6.51 -3.29
C HIS A 587 21.79 7.41 -2.09
N SER A 588 22.77 7.04 -1.25
CA SER A 588 23.22 7.90 -0.15
C SER A 588 24.18 9.01 -0.60
N GLN A 589 24.92 8.77 -1.68
CA GLN A 589 25.90 9.72 -2.24
C GLN A 589 25.23 10.75 -3.16
N SER A 590 24.10 10.42 -3.78
CA SER A 590 23.28 11.38 -4.55
C SER A 590 22.60 12.48 -3.71
N ARG A 591 22.84 12.54 -2.39
CA ARG A 591 22.42 13.67 -1.52
C ARG A 591 23.55 14.31 -0.70
N THR A 592 24.69 13.63 -0.48
CA THR A 592 25.71 14.06 0.51
C THR A 592 26.85 14.93 -0.05
N PHE A 593 26.86 15.27 -1.33
CA PHE A 593 27.95 16.06 -1.96
C PHE A 593 27.96 17.58 -1.63
N GLY A 594 27.34 18.03 -0.53
CA GLY A 594 27.24 19.45 -0.16
C GLY A 594 26.50 20.32 -1.18
N ARG A 595 25.75 19.68 -2.09
CA ARG A 595 24.92 20.32 -3.12
C ARG A 595 23.63 19.54 -3.21
N GLU A 596 22.51 20.24 -3.08
CA GLU A 596 21.19 19.67 -3.32
C GLU A 596 21.07 19.24 -4.78
N TRP A 597 20.87 17.95 -5.03
CA TRP A 597 20.52 17.44 -6.35
C TRP A 597 19.06 17.75 -6.66
N GLN A 598 18.78 19.00 -7.00
CA GLN A 598 17.45 19.43 -7.39
C GLN A 598 16.92 18.56 -8.54
N PRO A 599 15.73 17.93 -8.39
CA PRO A 599 15.17 17.11 -9.45
C PRO A 599 14.95 17.96 -10.71
N ALA A 600 15.52 17.55 -11.84
CA ALA A 600 15.35 18.24 -13.14
C ALA A 600 13.87 18.31 -13.60
N VAL A 601 12.97 17.61 -12.90
CA VAL A 601 11.51 17.76 -12.94
C VAL A 601 10.95 17.70 -11.51
N LEU A 602 10.69 18.85 -10.91
CA LEU A 602 9.60 19.04 -9.95
C LEU A 602 8.38 19.49 -10.77
N GLU A 603 7.26 18.77 -10.68
CA GLU A 603 6.05 18.88 -11.53
C GLU A 603 6.26 19.07 -13.05
N ARG A 604 5.68 18.18 -13.86
CA ARG A 604 5.31 18.53 -15.24
C ARG A 604 3.80 18.78 -15.29
N ARG A 605 3.35 19.95 -14.82
CA ARG A 605 1.98 20.42 -15.10
C ARG A 605 1.73 20.32 -16.61
N ARG A 606 0.85 19.40 -17.02
CA ARG A 606 0.26 19.41 -18.38
C ARG A 606 -0.40 20.78 -18.49
N ARG A 607 0.02 21.65 -19.41
CA ARG A 607 -0.84 22.75 -19.84
C ARG A 607 -2.11 22.08 -20.38
N ARG A 608 -3.22 22.14 -19.62
CA ARG A 608 -4.55 21.98 -20.22
C ARG A 608 -4.63 23.04 -21.30
N THR A 609 -4.77 22.64 -22.54
CA THR A 609 -5.22 23.52 -23.62
C THR A 609 -6.65 23.93 -23.28
N ARG A 610 -6.79 25.04 -22.53
CA ARG A 610 -8.05 25.79 -22.53
C ARG A 610 -8.29 26.27 -23.96
N GLY A 611 -9.54 26.18 -24.39
CA GLY A 611 -9.95 26.85 -25.62
C GLY A 611 -9.75 28.37 -25.53
N LEU A 612 -9.78 28.98 -26.72
CA LEU A 612 -10.00 30.38 -27.07
C LEU A 612 -10.69 31.20 -25.94
N ALA A 613 -10.36 32.47 -25.68
CA ALA A 613 -9.99 33.50 -26.66
C ALA A 613 -9.23 34.72 -26.06
N ALA A 614 -9.04 35.75 -26.91
CA ALA A 614 -8.74 37.17 -26.64
C ALA A 614 -7.32 37.61 -26.22
N GLY A 615 -6.84 38.68 -26.89
CA GLY A 615 -5.91 39.67 -26.34
C GLY A 615 -4.40 39.46 -26.56
N PRO A 616 -3.74 40.15 -27.51
CA PRO A 616 -2.29 40.23 -27.60
C PRO A 616 -1.73 41.49 -26.90
N PHE A 617 -0.56 41.40 -26.25
CA PHE A 617 0.57 42.30 -26.52
C PHE A 617 1.89 41.86 -25.85
N LEU A 618 2.99 42.14 -26.57
CA LEU A 618 4.42 42.14 -26.16
C LEU A 618 5.05 40.85 -25.55
N ALA A 619 6.37 40.76 -25.75
CA ALA A 619 7.19 39.60 -25.42
C ALA A 619 8.55 40.03 -24.86
N ARG A 620 9.27 39.11 -24.20
CA ARG A 620 10.74 39.02 -24.25
C ARG A 620 11.24 37.61 -23.88
N ALA A 621 12.42 37.28 -24.39
CA ALA A 621 13.22 36.11 -23.99
C ALA A 621 13.97 36.44 -22.67
N GLN A 622 14.70 35.56 -21.98
CA GLN A 622 15.20 34.19 -22.20
C GLN A 622 14.86 33.33 -20.93
N GLU A 623 15.26 32.07 -20.66
CA GLU A 623 16.38 31.21 -21.09
C GLU A 623 15.96 29.74 -21.34
N HIS A 624 16.85 28.92 -21.90
CA HIS A 624 16.60 27.50 -22.20
C HIS A 624 17.70 26.57 -21.70
N LEU A 625 17.35 25.66 -20.76
CA LEU A 625 18.17 24.50 -20.39
C LEU A 625 17.45 23.18 -20.74
N PRO A 626 18.06 22.29 -21.57
CA PRO A 626 17.41 21.06 -22.04
C PRO A 626 17.43 19.95 -20.98
N LYS A 627 16.27 19.33 -20.73
CA LYS A 627 16.07 18.38 -19.61
C LYS A 627 16.36 16.91 -19.98
N ARG A 628 16.57 16.11 -18.91
CA ARG A 628 16.56 14.63 -18.78
C ARG A 628 17.88 13.89 -19.01
N LEU A 629 18.21 13.04 -18.04
CA LEU A 629 19.11 11.88 -18.13
C LEU A 629 18.25 10.59 -18.18
N LEU A 630 18.85 9.44 -18.50
CA LEU A 630 18.27 8.12 -18.19
C LEU A 630 18.80 7.68 -16.82
N LEU A 631 17.93 7.08 -16.00
CA LEU A 631 18.22 6.64 -14.63
C LEU A 631 17.64 5.25 -14.42
N PHE A 632 18.51 4.27 -14.15
CA PHE A 632 18.11 2.95 -13.66
C PHE A 632 18.25 2.94 -12.14
N ALA A 633 17.13 2.83 -11.43
CA ALA A 633 17.10 2.81 -9.97
C ALA A 633 16.62 1.45 -9.47
N SER A 634 17.45 0.77 -8.67
CA SER A 634 17.00 -0.35 -7.84
C SER A 634 16.50 0.20 -6.52
N GLN A 635 15.19 0.11 -6.24
CA GLN A 635 14.62 0.44 -4.94
C GLN A 635 14.41 -0.84 -4.13
N GLU A 636 15.12 -0.97 -3.01
CA GLU A 636 14.55 -1.62 -1.83
C GLU A 636 13.60 -0.59 -1.19
N ARG A 637 12.43 -1.02 -0.71
CA ARG A 637 11.40 -0.11 -0.18
C ARG A 637 11.87 0.56 1.13
N PRO A 638 11.76 1.89 1.29
CA PRO A 638 11.46 2.45 2.61
C PRO A 638 10.01 2.08 2.99
N PRO A 639 9.69 1.92 4.29
CA PRO A 639 8.30 1.81 4.74
C PRO A 639 7.56 3.16 4.60
N VAL A 640 6.24 3.12 4.80
CA VAL A 640 5.31 4.25 4.82
C VAL A 640 5.03 4.90 3.47
N TRP A 641 3.93 4.47 2.84
CA TRP A 641 3.01 5.37 2.14
C TRP A 641 1.73 5.43 2.97
N GLN A 642 1.32 6.62 3.42
CA GLN A 642 0.06 6.80 4.14
C GLN A 642 -1.10 7.04 3.16
N GLN A 643 -2.06 6.11 3.20
CA GLN A 643 -3.51 6.33 3.11
C GLN A 643 -4.01 7.52 2.27
N CYS A 644 -4.55 7.19 1.09
CA CYS A 644 -5.91 7.61 0.76
C CYS A 644 -6.79 6.35 0.75
N PRO A 645 -8.01 6.35 1.31
CA PRO A 645 -8.95 5.25 1.08
C PRO A 645 -9.35 5.24 -0.40
N GLN A 646 -9.18 4.09 -1.06
CA GLN A 646 -9.82 3.85 -2.36
C GLN A 646 -11.33 3.61 -2.13
N PRO A 647 -12.22 4.15 -2.97
CA PRO A 647 -13.63 3.78 -2.92
C PRO A 647 -13.77 2.30 -3.27
N ARG A 648 -14.41 1.50 -2.41
CA ARG A 648 -14.77 0.12 -2.75
C ARG A 648 -15.82 0.15 -3.86
N SER A 649 -15.62 -0.64 -4.91
CA SER A 649 -16.54 -0.77 -6.03
C SER A 649 -17.83 -1.48 -5.59
N ILE A 650 -18.91 -0.71 -5.43
CA ILE A 650 -20.27 -1.24 -5.27
C ILE A 650 -20.82 -1.53 -6.66
N ILE A 651 -21.13 -2.79 -6.93
CA ILE A 651 -21.72 -3.24 -8.20
C ILE A 651 -23.24 -3.17 -8.05
N VAL A 652 -23.86 -2.26 -8.79
CA VAL A 652 -25.31 -2.21 -8.98
C VAL A 652 -25.60 -2.76 -10.38
N PRO A 653 -26.42 -3.81 -10.54
CA PRO A 653 -26.85 -4.24 -11.87
C PRO A 653 -27.81 -3.18 -12.45
N ASP A 654 -27.53 -2.69 -13.67
CA ASP A 654 -28.49 -1.87 -14.41
C ASP A 654 -29.69 -2.73 -14.83
N GLU A 655 -30.91 -2.24 -14.60
CA GLU A 655 -32.13 -2.86 -15.15
C GLU A 655 -32.15 -2.71 -16.67
N ALA A 656 -32.36 -3.82 -17.39
CA ALA A 656 -32.10 -3.89 -18.82
C ALA A 656 -33.11 -3.05 -19.64
N THR A 657 -32.62 -2.01 -20.32
CA THR A 657 -33.35 -1.36 -21.42
C THR A 657 -33.44 -2.32 -22.62
N ALA A 658 -34.58 -3.00 -22.76
CA ALA A 658 -34.85 -3.87 -23.89
C ALA A 658 -34.87 -3.09 -25.23
N PRO A 659 -34.36 -3.68 -26.34
CA PRO A 659 -34.36 -3.02 -27.63
C PRO A 659 -35.76 -2.96 -28.25
N ASN A 660 -36.10 -1.82 -28.87
CA ASN A 660 -37.34 -1.64 -29.62
C ASN A 660 -37.34 -2.46 -30.92
N THR A 661 -38.35 -3.31 -31.12
CA THR A 661 -38.74 -3.84 -32.43
C THR A 661 -40.24 -3.57 -32.65
N GLN A 662 -40.59 -3.04 -33.83
CA GLN A 662 -41.94 -2.54 -34.09
C GLN A 662 -42.91 -3.65 -34.51
N ALA A 663 -44.06 -3.65 -33.84
CA ALA A 663 -45.42 -3.98 -34.32
C ALA A 663 -45.63 -5.09 -35.38
N CYS A 664 -46.47 -6.06 -35.04
CA CYS A 664 -47.63 -6.36 -35.88
C CYS A 664 -48.85 -6.80 -35.04
N ASN A 665 -50.06 -6.56 -35.56
CA ASN A 665 -51.30 -6.51 -34.76
C ASN A 665 -51.97 -7.87 -34.50
N SER A 666 -52.50 -8.05 -33.29
CA SER A 666 -53.91 -8.47 -33.09
C SER A 666 -54.43 -8.12 -31.69
N SER A 667 -55.63 -7.53 -31.62
CA SER A 667 -56.32 -7.10 -30.38
C SER A 667 -57.49 -8.09 -30.08
N PRO A 668 -58.41 -7.84 -29.12
CA PRO A 668 -58.32 -7.15 -27.82
C PRO A 668 -58.97 -7.97 -26.66
N ARG A 669 -58.79 -7.57 -25.39
CA ARG A 669 -59.92 -7.11 -24.52
C ARG A 669 -59.51 -6.73 -23.09
N ALA A 670 -59.89 -5.51 -22.75
CA ALA A 670 -59.91 -4.86 -21.44
C ALA A 670 -61.21 -5.26 -20.65
N PRO A 671 -61.49 -4.75 -19.42
CA PRO A 671 -60.62 -4.13 -18.41
C PRO A 671 -61.02 -4.36 -16.90
N VAL A 672 -60.28 -3.71 -15.97
CA VAL A 672 -60.70 -3.07 -14.68
C VAL A 672 -61.62 -3.83 -13.69
N TRP A 673 -61.20 -3.99 -12.42
CA TRP A 673 -61.88 -3.37 -11.24
C TRP A 673 -61.01 -3.34 -9.95
N LYS A 674 -61.56 -2.72 -8.89
CA LYS A 674 -60.86 -2.22 -7.68
C LYS A 674 -60.84 -3.21 -6.49
N PRO A 675 -59.99 -2.97 -5.46
CA PRO A 675 -59.93 -3.79 -4.25
C PRO A 675 -61.00 -3.41 -3.20
N GLU A 676 -61.50 -4.40 -2.46
CA GLU A 676 -62.35 -4.23 -1.27
C GLU A 676 -62.02 -5.28 -0.18
N SER A 677 -62.38 -4.96 1.07
CA SER A 677 -62.53 -5.86 2.23
C SER A 677 -64.02 -5.81 2.64
N PRO A 678 -64.65 -6.81 3.32
CA PRO A 678 -64.37 -7.03 4.75
C PRO A 678 -64.75 -8.40 5.41
N HIS A 679 -64.35 -8.52 6.69
CA HIS A 679 -65.01 -9.14 7.87
C HIS A 679 -65.88 -10.45 7.85
N SER A 680 -65.60 -11.29 8.88
CA SER A 680 -66.52 -12.11 9.71
C SER A 680 -67.08 -13.45 9.18
N GLY A 681 -67.37 -14.47 10.00
CA GLY A 681 -67.04 -14.68 11.43
C GLY A 681 -67.80 -15.83 12.17
N ARG A 682 -67.40 -16.10 13.44
CA ARG A 682 -68.07 -16.91 14.51
C ARG A 682 -68.35 -18.43 14.33
N ARG A 683 -67.93 -19.24 15.32
CA ARG A 683 -68.80 -19.99 16.29
C ARG A 683 -68.02 -20.88 17.30
N GLY A 684 -68.42 -20.82 18.58
CA GLY A 684 -68.32 -21.87 19.64
C GLY A 684 -66.93 -22.37 20.10
N ASN A 685 -66.70 -22.83 21.34
CA ASN A 685 -67.53 -22.94 22.56
C ASN A 685 -66.63 -22.87 23.83
N ALA A 686 -67.21 -23.01 25.03
CA ALA A 686 -66.50 -23.05 26.33
C ALA A 686 -65.66 -24.35 26.54
N THR A 687 -64.89 -24.62 27.62
CA THR A 687 -65.07 -24.25 29.04
C THR A 687 -63.78 -24.47 29.90
N GLN A 688 -63.75 -23.87 31.11
CA GLN A 688 -63.07 -24.30 32.36
C GLN A 688 -61.53 -24.60 32.43
N ARG A 689 -60.81 -23.66 33.05
CA ARG A 689 -60.20 -23.70 34.42
C ARG A 689 -59.16 -24.78 34.84
N VAL A 690 -58.18 -24.30 35.63
CA VAL A 690 -57.22 -25.00 36.55
C VAL A 690 -55.88 -25.46 35.92
N ALA A 691 -54.82 -25.41 36.74
CA ALA A 691 -53.42 -25.67 36.39
C ALA A 691 -52.87 -26.93 37.08
N SER A 692 -51.68 -27.41 36.68
CA SER A 692 -50.66 -27.94 37.61
C SER A 692 -49.34 -28.30 36.90
N THR A 693 -48.37 -28.78 37.69
CA THR A 693 -46.91 -28.79 37.49
C THR A 693 -46.29 -30.14 37.08
N GLN A 694 -45.07 -30.06 36.52
CA GLN A 694 -43.90 -30.95 36.76
C GLN A 694 -43.79 -32.38 36.13
N ARG A 695 -42.74 -32.54 35.29
CA ARG A 695 -41.50 -33.35 35.53
C ARG A 695 -41.50 -34.90 35.37
N ALA A 696 -40.33 -35.44 34.94
CA ALA A 696 -39.85 -36.83 35.07
C ALA A 696 -40.50 -37.92 34.14
N GLU A 697 -39.90 -39.07 33.78
CA GLU A 697 -38.52 -39.62 33.85
C GLU A 697 -38.36 -40.91 33.00
N ARG A 698 -37.11 -41.34 32.68
CA ARG A 698 -36.56 -42.74 32.55
C ARG A 698 -35.12 -42.69 31.93
N LEU A 699 -34.05 -43.42 32.31
CA LEU A 699 -33.78 -44.75 32.94
C LEU A 699 -33.94 -45.93 31.95
N THR A 700 -33.11 -47.02 31.87
CA THR A 700 -31.89 -47.59 32.53
C THR A 700 -31.42 -48.82 31.68
N ALA A 701 -30.26 -49.52 31.76
CA ALA A 701 -28.90 -49.40 32.34
C ALA A 701 -28.05 -50.68 31.93
N ARG A 702 -26.93 -50.97 32.64
CA ARG A 702 -26.00 -52.16 32.59
C ARG A 702 -24.76 -52.01 31.66
N GLY A 703 -23.57 -52.55 31.98
CA GLY A 703 -23.11 -53.34 33.16
C GLY A 703 -21.57 -53.49 33.24
N ALA A 704 -21.04 -54.05 34.35
CA ALA A 704 -19.60 -54.21 34.70
C ALA A 704 -19.27 -55.69 35.10
N PRO A 705 -18.24 -56.12 35.91
CA PRO A 705 -17.24 -55.45 36.80
C PRO A 705 -15.89 -55.17 36.08
N SER A 706 -14.68 -54.96 36.66
CA SER A 706 -14.09 -54.89 38.05
C SER A 706 -12.96 -53.80 38.08
N GLY A 707 -12.18 -53.48 39.12
CA GLY A 707 -11.96 -54.00 40.49
C GLY A 707 -10.70 -54.88 40.63
N SER A 708 -9.71 -54.66 41.51
CA SER A 708 -9.42 -53.59 42.52
C SER A 708 -7.90 -53.23 42.54
N VAL A 709 -7.30 -52.39 43.41
CA VAL A 709 -6.92 -52.56 44.84
C VAL A 709 -6.59 -51.18 45.50
N SER A 710 -6.66 -51.11 46.84
CA SER A 710 -6.38 -50.03 47.85
C SER A 710 -5.03 -49.25 47.78
N ARG A 711 -4.73 -48.13 48.49
CA ARG A 711 -5.37 -47.38 49.63
C ARG A 711 -4.77 -45.95 49.86
N GLU A 712 -5.49 -45.10 50.62
CA GLU A 712 -5.04 -44.05 51.59
C GLU A 712 -4.07 -42.87 51.20
N GLY A 713 -4.18 -41.78 51.99
CA GLY A 713 -3.29 -40.58 52.08
C GLY A 713 -3.29 -40.09 53.54
N PRO A 714 -3.16 -38.78 53.91
CA PRO A 714 -2.69 -37.59 53.17
C PRO A 714 -1.77 -36.63 54.01
N CYS A 715 -1.42 -35.46 53.43
CA CYS A 715 -1.14 -34.15 54.09
C CYS A 715 0.17 -33.82 54.88
N ARG A 716 0.57 -32.53 54.72
CA ARG A 716 1.41 -31.60 55.54
C ARG A 716 2.89 -31.28 55.15
N PHE A 717 3.20 -29.99 55.32
CA PHE A 717 4.49 -29.25 55.31
C PHE A 717 5.33 -29.51 56.60
N PRO A 718 6.57 -28.95 56.85
CA PRO A 718 7.23 -27.78 56.24
C PRO A 718 8.80 -27.76 56.09
N GLN A 719 9.31 -26.59 55.65
CA GLN A 719 10.53 -25.87 56.09
C GLN A 719 11.95 -26.01 55.43
N ARG A 720 12.69 -24.90 55.64
CA ARG A 720 14.02 -24.42 55.19
C ARG A 720 15.20 -25.36 55.59
N ALA A 721 16.48 -25.19 55.17
CA ALA A 721 17.24 -23.96 54.96
C ALA A 721 18.63 -24.13 54.28
N GLY A 722 19.19 -23.00 53.77
CA GLY A 722 20.64 -22.76 53.58
C GLY A 722 21.30 -23.33 52.30
N GLY A 723 22.35 -22.72 51.74
CA GLY A 723 22.92 -21.38 51.99
C GLY A 723 24.39 -21.24 51.50
N THR A 724 24.78 -20.04 51.01
CA THR A 724 26.17 -19.54 50.80
C THR A 724 27.12 -20.34 49.85
N SER A 725 28.13 -19.76 49.18
CA SER A 725 28.45 -18.39 48.74
C SER A 725 29.67 -18.42 47.79
N THR A 726 29.97 -17.32 47.06
CA THR A 726 31.31 -16.93 46.53
C THR A 726 32.02 -17.86 45.50
N SER A 727 32.88 -17.43 44.57
CA SER A 727 33.35 -16.09 44.13
C SER A 727 33.99 -16.13 42.73
N ARG A 728 34.11 -14.95 42.07
CA ARG A 728 34.88 -14.67 40.82
C ARG A 728 36.41 -14.90 41.01
N PRO A 729 37.23 -15.21 39.97
CA PRO A 729 37.61 -14.29 38.86
C PRO A 729 37.48 -14.90 37.43
N LEU A 730 37.49 -14.20 36.27
CA LEU A 730 37.94 -12.88 35.72
C LEU A 730 39.27 -12.91 34.91
N LYS A 731 39.17 -12.58 33.60
CA LYS A 731 40.25 -12.41 32.58
C LYS A 731 40.93 -13.74 32.16
N THR A 732 41.64 -13.86 31.03
CA THR A 732 42.01 -12.96 29.92
C THR A 732 41.69 -13.59 28.54
N GLY A 733 41.54 -12.79 27.47
CA GLY A 733 41.43 -13.32 26.10
C GLY A 733 42.79 -13.53 25.41
N LYS A 734 42.81 -14.31 24.33
CA LYS A 734 43.91 -14.39 23.35
C LYS A 734 43.42 -14.81 21.96
N THR A 735 44.28 -14.69 20.96
CA THR A 735 43.95 -14.66 19.52
C THR A 735 44.30 -15.93 18.76
N ALA A 736 43.65 -16.08 17.60
CA ALA A 736 44.17 -16.60 16.33
C ALA A 736 43.98 -18.09 15.94
N ALA A 737 43.45 -18.22 14.72
CA ALA A 737 43.83 -19.15 13.63
C ALA A 737 43.41 -20.64 13.66
N HIS A 738 43.06 -21.08 12.44
CA HIS A 738 42.82 -22.46 11.99
C HIS A 738 41.64 -23.22 12.65
N ALA A 739 41.03 -24.22 12.01
CA ALA A 739 41.30 -24.81 10.69
C ALA A 739 39.99 -24.97 9.87
N LYS A 740 40.11 -25.38 8.60
CA LYS A 740 39.00 -26.07 7.92
C LYS A 740 38.65 -27.33 8.74
N LYS A 741 37.36 -27.65 8.82
CA LYS A 741 36.94 -29.05 8.98
C LYS A 741 35.85 -29.33 7.95
N GLU A 742 36.21 -30.12 6.93
CA GLU A 742 35.20 -30.85 6.16
C GLU A 742 34.67 -31.95 7.08
N GLN A 743 33.36 -32.00 7.25
CA GLN A 743 32.70 -33.23 7.68
C GLN A 743 31.34 -33.31 6.99
N THR A 744 31.16 -34.40 6.25
CA THR A 744 29.89 -34.88 5.73
C THR A 744 28.94 -35.20 6.88
N ASP A 745 27.64 -35.02 6.67
CA ASP A 745 26.60 -35.83 7.30
C ASP A 745 25.41 -35.97 6.34
N ASP A 746 24.58 -36.98 6.59
CA ASP A 746 23.80 -37.67 5.55
C ASP A 746 22.53 -36.98 5.04
N ALA A 747 22.08 -37.44 3.88
CA ALA A 747 20.80 -37.09 3.29
C ALA A 747 19.66 -37.97 3.85
N ASP A 748 18.64 -37.36 4.46
CA ASP A 748 17.37 -38.05 4.75
C ASP A 748 16.32 -37.72 3.69
N THR A 749 15.92 -38.72 2.89
CA THR A 749 15.13 -38.53 1.68
C THR A 749 13.62 -38.59 1.93
N LYS A 750 12.94 -37.44 1.87
CA LYS A 750 11.49 -37.39 1.64
C LYS A 750 11.20 -37.19 0.16
N ARG A 751 10.58 -38.20 -0.45
CA ARG A 751 10.26 -38.27 -1.88
C ARG A 751 9.21 -37.22 -2.27
N ALA A 752 9.55 -36.34 -3.21
CA ALA A 752 8.58 -35.63 -4.05
C ALA A 752 8.62 -36.24 -5.46
N THR A 753 7.46 -36.46 -6.06
CA THR A 753 7.34 -37.07 -7.40
C THR A 753 7.65 -36.06 -8.52
N PRO A 754 8.30 -36.50 -9.63
CA PRO A 754 8.69 -35.59 -10.70
C PRO A 754 7.51 -35.21 -11.61
N TYR A 755 7.12 -33.94 -11.63
CA TYR A 755 6.27 -33.41 -12.68
C TYR A 755 7.06 -33.27 -13.99
N HIS A 756 6.59 -33.90 -15.06
CA HIS A 756 7.19 -33.81 -16.40
C HIS A 756 7.00 -32.42 -17.00
N LEU A 757 7.99 -31.53 -16.84
CA LEU A 757 8.02 -30.20 -17.46
C LEU A 757 8.37 -30.29 -18.96
N ASN A 758 7.54 -30.98 -19.76
CA ASN A 758 7.84 -31.20 -21.18
C ASN A 758 6.61 -31.23 -22.11
N GLN A 759 5.56 -30.48 -21.78
CA GLN A 759 4.43 -30.16 -22.66
C GLN A 759 3.73 -28.86 -22.19
N LEU A 760 4.13 -27.69 -22.72
CA LEU A 760 3.36 -26.43 -22.59
C LEU A 760 3.83 -25.32 -23.58
N LEU A 761 4.26 -25.71 -24.79
CA LEU A 761 4.59 -24.80 -25.91
C LEU A 761 3.66 -24.98 -27.11
N ALA A 762 2.52 -25.66 -26.92
CA ALA A 762 1.51 -25.86 -27.95
C ALA A 762 0.18 -25.21 -27.51
N LEU A 763 -0.11 -24.04 -28.08
CA LEU A 763 -1.48 -23.59 -28.29
C LEU A 763 -1.82 -23.88 -29.76
N PRO A 764 -2.94 -24.54 -30.08
CA PRO A 764 -3.37 -24.71 -31.47
C PRO A 764 -3.80 -23.35 -32.05
N GLY A 765 -3.39 -23.01 -33.28
CA GLY A 765 -3.83 -21.76 -33.91
C GLY A 765 -2.99 -21.17 -35.04
N PHE A 766 -1.77 -21.65 -35.31
CA PHE A 766 -0.94 -21.12 -36.41
C PHE A 766 -0.30 -22.21 -37.26
N SER A 767 -0.97 -22.55 -38.37
CA SER A 767 -0.42 -23.37 -39.45
C SER A 767 0.46 -22.52 -40.38
N ASN A 768 1.75 -22.85 -40.45
CA ASN A 768 2.72 -22.16 -41.31
C ASN A 768 2.94 -22.97 -42.61
N PRO A 769 2.62 -22.45 -43.81
CA PRO A 769 2.76 -23.21 -45.06
C PRO A 769 4.23 -23.45 -45.41
N ALA A 770 4.64 -24.72 -45.42
CA ALA A 770 6.03 -25.10 -45.62
C ALA A 770 6.55 -24.73 -47.02
N ARG A 771 7.76 -24.15 -47.09
CA ARG A 771 8.57 -24.10 -48.31
C ARG A 771 9.86 -24.90 -48.11
N ARG A 772 10.13 -25.83 -49.02
CA ARG A 772 11.37 -26.65 -49.04
C ARG A 772 12.57 -25.79 -49.43
N VAL A 773 13.74 -26.11 -48.88
CA VAL A 773 15.03 -25.52 -49.23
C VAL A 773 15.72 -26.35 -50.32
N PRO A 774 16.13 -25.76 -51.46
CA PRO A 774 17.20 -26.27 -52.31
C PRO A 774 18.54 -25.58 -51.98
N ARG A 775 19.66 -26.28 -52.20
CA ARG A 775 21.04 -25.77 -52.02
C ARG A 775 21.57 -25.06 -53.29
N PRO A 776 22.65 -24.25 -53.20
CA PRO A 776 22.93 -23.18 -54.17
C PRO A 776 23.87 -23.55 -55.33
N CYS A 777 23.75 -22.79 -56.42
CA CYS A 777 24.73 -22.67 -57.51
C CYS A 777 25.15 -21.18 -57.70
N ARG A 778 26.23 -20.94 -58.47
CA ARG A 778 26.97 -19.65 -58.50
C ARG A 778 26.71 -18.79 -59.76
N HIS A 779 26.50 -17.47 -59.57
CA HIS A 779 26.92 -16.31 -60.41
C HIS A 779 26.58 -16.25 -61.93
N PRO A 780 26.68 -15.09 -62.62
CA PRO A 780 26.76 -13.66 -62.23
C PRO A 780 25.57 -12.82 -62.88
N PRO A 781 25.61 -11.45 -63.04
CA PRO A 781 24.37 -10.64 -63.17
C PRO A 781 24.11 -9.85 -64.48
N ALA A 782 22.82 -9.62 -64.78
CA ALA A 782 22.21 -8.58 -65.65
C ALA A 782 20.68 -8.57 -65.42
N SER A 783 19.85 -7.55 -65.71
CA SER A 783 20.02 -6.10 -65.94
C SER A 783 18.64 -5.40 -65.85
N SER A 784 18.63 -4.07 -65.64
CA SER A 784 17.56 -3.08 -65.93
C SER A 784 16.09 -3.53 -66.20
N GLY A 785 15.13 -3.03 -65.42
CA GLY A 785 13.70 -3.10 -65.75
C GLY A 785 12.78 -2.25 -64.86
N THR A 786 12.47 -1.02 -65.29
CA THR A 786 11.46 -0.13 -64.66
C THR A 786 10.06 -0.38 -65.20
N ILE A 787 9.02 -0.30 -64.35
CA ILE A 787 7.68 0.26 -64.65
C ILE A 787 6.86 0.42 -63.35
N SER A 788 5.91 1.35 -63.36
CA SER A 788 4.93 1.65 -62.30
C SER A 788 3.83 2.54 -62.90
N PRO A 789 2.68 2.76 -62.24
CA PRO A 789 1.93 1.88 -61.34
C PRO A 789 0.49 1.64 -61.87
N ALA A 790 -0.34 0.90 -61.12
CA ALA A 790 -1.80 0.93 -61.28
C ALA A 790 -2.47 0.98 -59.90
N MET A 791 -3.60 1.68 -59.80
CA MET A 791 -4.51 1.61 -58.65
C MET A 791 -5.54 0.49 -58.91
N ASP A 792 -6.11 -0.09 -57.85
CA ASP A 792 -7.57 -0.07 -57.67
C ASP A 792 -8.00 -0.69 -56.33
N ALA A 793 -9.17 -0.25 -55.88
CA ALA A 793 -9.95 -0.70 -54.72
C ALA A 793 -11.38 -0.13 -54.88
N PRO A 794 -12.41 -0.58 -54.13
CA PRO A 794 -12.44 -1.63 -53.09
C PRO A 794 -13.47 -2.75 -53.39
N GLY A 795 -13.61 -3.73 -52.47
CA GLY A 795 -14.73 -4.67 -52.53
C GLY A 795 -14.74 -5.72 -51.41
N GLN A 796 -15.65 -5.53 -50.45
CA GLN A 796 -15.98 -6.39 -49.28
C GLN A 796 -14.91 -6.51 -48.18
#